data_AF-A0A4P5YTS1-F1
#
_entry.id   AF-A0A4P5YTS1-F1
#
_cell.length_a   1.000
_cell.length_b   1.000
_cell.length_c   1.000
_cell.angle_alpha   90.00
_cell.angle_beta   90.00
_cell.angle_gamma   90.00
#
_symmetry.space_group_name_H-M   'P 1'
#
loop_
_entity.id
_entity.type
_entity.pdbx_description
1 polymer ?
#
loop_
_entity_poly.entity_id
_entity_poly.type
_entity_poly.pdbx_seq_one_letter_code
_entity_poly.pdbx_strand_id
1 'polypeptide(L)'
;MELDEELEEPKRSGILQSTSKRVRMIFSVMASPNRIDILRILNSKGPLTYSELKSLAGFKSKKESGKFAYHLRKLLRQSLVALNKSERRYTITNLGKLVLSLARQIEERSIIESGKMYVRTSHESIEEFSSHKIIQSLVREGSLPLELAQKITEEVENRIYKYQTTYLTGALIREMVNSVLLEHGHEEYRNKLARLGLPVYDVQEMLTNLDNVDNGAEGLLFNTGQKVFAEHLLTNVLPKDVADSHLSGDMHISNPGIWSMIPDTIFVNVKELIEDGVILGGKYLDVSRITSSKSIDDITSSLSIIISLLSKEASQEIVLDGLIPLFTKYSKNIPELEQKLTDAFATASTTSKYNRKSTNVSIRLQLGSDLKIVNAIINAYKNYTKITPIPKIGLIVDFDKGKVTDVSEALAEIISIGGKVMFAKGEVSSYGITNGTTKNSGPLAITLQSVSINLPRLAFESNKDETYFRARLALLMKPALSSMALRKKDISDLTRRGLNPILAKNTQYMQRSSVSLIVNLVGLKESVFNILGFQDNKEGRDILNKVIETAVDVATKKGKELGDTVAISMIETEGSSRFANLDGEKYGKNSALNSMDSDSYSQGIVLNASEIGDYTSKTEIISECNKLSKLLNGGLLVRLDIDQNATQADIKKSIEKAAELTSSFKPVKKVALCGECGFKDEPFVDKCPKCKSSYVI
;
A
#
# COMPACT_ATOMS: atom_id res chain seq x y z
N MET A 1 -91.01 10.04 -7.21
CA MET A 1 -91.81 9.16 -6.35
C MET A 1 -91.04 9.02 -5.07
N GLU A 2 -91.60 9.55 -3.99
CA GLU A 2 -91.09 9.50 -2.62
C GLU A 2 -90.84 8.04 -2.18
N LEU A 3 -89.86 7.82 -1.30
CA LEU A 3 -90.11 7.47 0.09
C LEU A 3 -88.79 7.18 0.83
N ASP A 4 -88.74 7.72 2.04
CA ASP A 4 -87.77 7.47 3.10
C ASP A 4 -87.71 5.99 3.48
N GLU A 5 -86.54 5.57 3.99
CA GLU A 5 -86.52 4.64 5.13
C GLU A 5 -85.26 4.91 5.97
N GLU A 6 -85.50 5.49 7.15
CA GLU A 6 -84.53 5.60 8.24
C GLU A 6 -84.12 4.20 8.71
N LEU A 7 -82.82 3.94 8.68
CA LEU A 7 -82.19 2.92 9.51
C LEU A 7 -81.17 3.62 10.41
N GLU A 8 -81.56 3.85 11.66
CA GLU A 8 -80.62 4.15 12.73
C GLU A 8 -79.73 2.94 13.01
N GLU A 9 -78.41 3.12 12.91
CA GLU A 9 -77.40 2.21 13.45
C GLU A 9 -76.18 3.01 13.96
N PRO A 10 -75.34 2.46 14.86
CA PRO A 10 -75.17 3.00 16.20
C PRO A 10 -73.91 3.85 16.36
N LYS A 11 -73.91 4.71 17.40
CA LYS A 11 -72.75 5.49 17.87
C LYS A 11 -71.52 4.60 18.14
N ARG A 12 -70.64 4.42 17.15
CA ARG A 12 -69.31 3.82 17.31
C ARG A 12 -68.21 4.88 17.30
N SER A 13 -67.69 5.14 18.51
CA SER A 13 -66.31 5.59 18.85
C SER A 13 -65.62 6.60 17.92
N GLY A 14 -65.63 7.88 18.29
CA GLY A 14 -65.02 9.01 17.56
C GLY A 14 -63.49 8.98 17.35
N ILE A 15 -62.77 7.97 17.84
CA ILE A 15 -61.30 7.91 17.73
C ILE A 15 -60.86 7.30 16.37
N LEU A 16 -61.51 6.24 15.90
CA LEU A 16 -61.16 5.53 14.64
C LEU A 16 -61.49 6.32 13.36
N GLN A 17 -62.53 7.17 13.39
CA GLN A 17 -62.83 8.07 12.26
C GLN A 17 -61.75 9.17 12.10
N SER A 18 -61.11 9.60 13.19
CA SER A 18 -60.10 10.66 13.18
C SER A 18 -58.77 10.20 12.58
N THR A 19 -58.36 8.95 12.84
CA THR A 19 -57.12 8.35 12.31
C THR A 19 -57.22 8.07 10.81
N SER A 20 -58.37 7.58 10.35
CA SER A 20 -58.71 7.43 8.92
C SER A 20 -58.62 8.77 8.15
N LYS A 21 -59.17 9.85 8.72
CA LYS A 21 -59.08 11.19 8.12
C LYS A 21 -57.64 11.70 8.04
N ARG A 22 -56.82 11.49 9.09
CA ARG A 22 -55.41 11.92 9.10
C ARG A 22 -54.57 11.18 8.06
N VAL A 23 -54.76 9.88 7.92
CA VAL A 23 -54.07 9.05 6.92
C VAL A 23 -54.43 9.49 5.49
N ARG A 24 -55.72 9.73 5.21
CA ARG A 24 -56.16 10.28 3.91
C ARG A 24 -55.51 11.62 3.59
N MET A 25 -55.36 12.49 4.59
CA MET A 25 -54.68 13.78 4.41
C MET A 25 -53.18 13.63 4.11
N ILE A 26 -52.50 12.66 4.72
CA ILE A 26 -51.09 12.34 4.42
C ILE A 26 -50.96 11.88 2.96
N PHE A 27 -51.79 10.93 2.51
CA PHE A 27 -51.78 10.46 1.12
C PHE A 27 -52.10 11.59 0.12
N SER A 28 -53.05 12.48 0.43
CA SER A 28 -53.35 13.66 -0.39
C SER A 28 -52.16 14.63 -0.49
N VAL A 29 -51.37 14.77 0.57
CA VAL A 29 -50.13 15.56 0.53
C VAL A 29 -49.04 14.85 -0.30
N MET A 30 -49.02 13.53 -0.35
CA MET A 30 -48.05 12.77 -1.15
C MET A 30 -48.35 12.72 -2.65
N ALA A 31 -49.60 12.96 -3.06
CA ALA A 31 -49.99 12.99 -4.47
C ALA A 31 -49.30 14.08 -5.34
N SER A 32 -48.45 14.95 -4.78
CA SER A 32 -47.73 15.98 -5.54
C SER A 32 -46.25 15.61 -5.67
N PRO A 33 -45.71 15.50 -6.91
CA PRO A 33 -44.30 15.19 -7.16
C PRO A 33 -43.34 16.14 -6.42
N ASN A 34 -43.60 17.45 -6.48
CA ASN A 34 -42.78 18.47 -5.80
C ASN A 34 -42.65 18.23 -4.28
N ARG A 35 -43.67 17.67 -3.62
CA ARG A 35 -43.63 17.41 -2.17
C ARG A 35 -42.85 16.14 -1.85
N ILE A 36 -42.91 15.14 -2.72
CA ILE A 36 -42.09 13.92 -2.64
C ILE A 36 -40.61 14.29 -2.87
N ASP A 37 -40.32 15.14 -3.85
CA ASP A 37 -38.95 15.57 -4.14
C ASP A 37 -38.34 16.35 -2.97
N ILE A 38 -39.11 17.24 -2.32
CA ILE A 38 -38.67 17.92 -1.10
C ILE A 38 -38.32 16.92 0.01
N LEU A 39 -39.12 15.88 0.23
CA LEU A 39 -38.81 14.83 1.20
C LEU A 39 -37.55 14.04 0.80
N ARG A 40 -37.39 13.69 -0.48
CA ARG A 40 -36.21 12.98 -1.01
C ARG A 40 -34.93 13.78 -0.83
N ILE A 41 -34.98 15.09 -1.07
CA ILE A 41 -33.84 16.01 -0.88
C ILE A 41 -33.46 16.09 0.60
N LEU A 42 -34.43 16.26 1.51
CA LEU A 42 -34.16 16.30 2.94
C LEU A 42 -33.65 14.95 3.50
N ASN A 43 -34.09 13.83 2.93
CA ASN A 43 -33.62 12.51 3.32
C ASN A 43 -32.19 12.22 2.85
N SER A 44 -31.81 12.71 1.67
CA SER A 44 -30.48 12.49 1.07
C SER A 44 -29.43 13.50 1.55
N LYS A 45 -29.79 14.78 1.67
CA LYS A 45 -28.85 15.87 2.00
C LYS A 45 -28.90 16.33 3.46
N GLY A 46 -29.81 15.77 4.26
CA GLY A 46 -29.97 16.14 5.65
C GLY A 46 -30.62 17.52 5.86
N PRO A 47 -30.37 18.18 7.01
CA PRO A 47 -31.01 19.44 7.39
C PRO A 47 -30.65 20.61 6.46
N LEU A 48 -31.64 21.26 5.84
CA LEU A 48 -31.43 22.34 4.87
C LEU A 48 -32.17 23.63 5.22
N THR A 49 -31.57 24.78 4.93
CA THR A 49 -32.24 26.09 5.04
C THR A 49 -33.31 26.26 3.96
N TYR A 50 -34.20 27.23 4.14
CA TYR A 50 -35.28 27.52 3.17
C TYR A 50 -34.74 27.76 1.75
N SER A 51 -33.68 28.55 1.62
CA SER A 51 -33.09 28.92 0.32
C SER A 51 -32.40 27.75 -0.37
N GLU A 52 -31.65 26.94 0.38
CA GLU A 52 -30.99 25.73 -0.14
C GLU A 52 -32.02 24.72 -0.63
N LEU A 53 -33.03 24.44 0.19
CA LEU A 53 -34.07 23.47 -0.14
C LEU A 53 -34.91 23.93 -1.35
N LYS A 54 -35.23 25.23 -1.43
CA LYS A 54 -35.94 25.82 -2.57
C LYS A 54 -35.17 25.64 -3.88
N SER A 55 -33.87 25.96 -3.86
CA SER A 55 -33.00 25.87 -5.04
C SER A 55 -32.88 24.42 -5.52
N LEU A 56 -32.64 23.49 -4.59
CA LEU A 56 -32.49 22.07 -4.88
C LEU A 56 -33.79 21.41 -5.35
N ALA A 57 -34.94 21.87 -4.88
CA ALA A 57 -36.26 21.42 -5.34
C ALA A 57 -36.68 22.02 -6.70
N GLY A 58 -35.79 22.73 -7.39
CA GLY A 58 -36.01 23.23 -8.76
C GLY A 58 -36.75 24.56 -8.87
N PHE A 59 -37.08 25.22 -7.75
CA PHE A 59 -37.78 26.51 -7.75
C PHE A 59 -36.76 27.67 -7.83
N LYS A 60 -36.30 28.01 -9.04
CA LYS A 60 -35.17 28.93 -9.24
C LYS A 60 -35.58 30.42 -9.22
N SER A 61 -36.81 30.77 -9.59
CA SER A 61 -37.21 32.17 -9.72
C SER A 61 -37.72 32.80 -8.41
N LYS A 62 -37.66 34.15 -8.30
CA LYS A 62 -38.27 34.89 -7.16
C LYS A 62 -39.80 34.74 -7.13
N LYS A 63 -40.46 34.69 -8.30
CA LYS A 63 -41.93 34.54 -8.46
C LYS A 63 -42.44 33.18 -7.94
N GLU A 64 -41.61 32.15 -7.96
CA GLU A 64 -41.95 30.79 -7.50
C GLU A 64 -41.78 30.56 -6.00
N SER A 65 -41.28 31.56 -5.25
CA SER A 65 -41.06 31.46 -3.81
C SER A 65 -42.35 31.15 -3.04
N GLY A 66 -43.49 31.74 -3.47
CA GLY A 66 -44.79 31.48 -2.86
C GLY A 66 -45.30 30.06 -3.11
N LYS A 67 -45.01 29.51 -4.30
CA LYS A 67 -45.38 28.13 -4.66
C LYS A 67 -44.58 27.11 -3.86
N PHE A 68 -43.28 27.33 -3.68
CA PHE A 68 -42.45 26.49 -2.80
C PHE A 68 -42.91 26.57 -1.34
N ALA A 69 -43.16 27.78 -0.81
CA ALA A 69 -43.67 27.98 0.54
C ALA A 69 -44.98 27.21 0.78
N TYR A 70 -45.87 27.17 -0.22
CA TYR A 70 -47.11 26.40 -0.16
C TYR A 70 -46.85 24.90 0.01
N HIS A 71 -45.97 24.31 -0.80
CA HIS A 71 -45.61 22.89 -0.71
C HIS A 71 -44.98 22.55 0.64
N LEU A 72 -44.02 23.37 1.10
CA LEU A 72 -43.34 23.17 2.38
C LEU A 72 -44.31 23.29 3.58
N ARG A 73 -45.24 24.25 3.54
CA ARG A 73 -46.26 24.43 4.59
C ARG A 73 -47.20 23.22 4.70
N LYS A 74 -47.57 22.61 3.57
CA LYS A 74 -48.40 21.39 3.56
C LYS A 74 -47.68 20.20 4.18
N LEU A 75 -46.37 20.06 3.94
CA LEU A 75 -45.52 19.04 4.56
C LEU A 75 -45.36 19.24 6.07
N LEU A 76 -45.13 20.49 6.51
CA LEU A 76 -45.04 20.87 7.93
C LEU A 76 -46.36 20.60 8.66
N ARG A 77 -47.51 20.94 8.05
CA ARG A 77 -48.84 20.76 8.66
C ARG A 77 -49.17 19.29 8.91
N GLN A 78 -48.65 18.37 8.09
CA GLN A 78 -48.82 16.93 8.29
C GLN A 78 -47.66 16.27 9.06
N SER A 79 -46.75 17.07 9.63
CA SER A 79 -45.59 16.59 10.39
C SER A 79 -44.68 15.64 9.60
N LEU A 80 -44.62 15.77 8.27
CA LEU A 80 -43.68 15.02 7.42
C LEU A 80 -42.30 15.70 7.35
N VAL A 81 -42.28 17.01 7.59
CA VAL A 81 -41.08 17.84 7.74
C VAL A 81 -41.20 18.59 9.07
N ALA A 82 -40.08 18.82 9.74
CA ALA A 82 -39.96 19.66 10.92
C ALA A 82 -39.01 20.84 10.63
N LEU A 83 -39.19 21.94 11.36
CA LEU A 83 -38.29 23.10 11.33
C LEU A 83 -37.57 23.19 12.66
N ASN A 84 -36.25 23.07 12.66
CA ASN A 84 -35.44 23.44 13.80
C ASN A 84 -35.36 24.98 13.88
N LYS A 85 -35.95 25.57 14.93
CA LYS A 85 -36.03 27.03 15.08
C LYS A 85 -34.69 27.66 15.46
N SER A 86 -33.80 26.95 16.15
CA SER A 86 -32.47 27.48 16.52
C SER A 86 -31.55 27.57 15.30
N GLU A 87 -31.55 26.53 14.47
CA GLU A 87 -30.67 26.42 13.30
C GLU A 87 -31.31 26.94 12.01
N ARG A 88 -32.61 27.25 12.02
CA ARG A 88 -33.41 27.65 10.83
C ARG A 88 -33.31 26.64 9.68
N ARG A 89 -33.15 25.35 10.00
CA ARG A 89 -33.05 24.24 9.05
C ARG A 89 -34.27 23.32 9.14
N TYR A 90 -34.75 22.89 7.98
CA TYR A 90 -35.81 21.90 7.84
C TYR A 90 -35.22 20.49 7.82
N THR A 91 -35.90 19.56 8.48
CA THR A 91 -35.51 18.15 8.55
C THR A 91 -36.69 17.25 8.24
N ILE A 92 -36.42 16.09 7.65
CA ILE A 92 -37.45 15.06 7.46
C ILE A 92 -37.73 14.36 8.80
N THR A 93 -39.01 14.10 9.09
CA THR A 93 -39.41 13.37 10.31
C THR A 93 -39.40 11.86 10.07
N ASN A 94 -39.49 11.05 11.14
CA ASN A 94 -39.62 9.59 11.02
C ASN A 94 -40.87 9.19 10.21
N LEU A 95 -41.96 9.94 10.36
CA LEU A 95 -43.17 9.74 9.57
C LEU A 95 -42.94 10.10 8.09
N GLY A 96 -42.21 11.19 7.81
CA GLY A 96 -41.79 11.54 6.46
C GLY A 96 -40.93 10.45 5.80
N LYS A 97 -39.99 9.85 6.56
CA LYS A 97 -39.16 8.72 6.10
C LYS A 97 -40.00 7.47 5.81
N LEU A 98 -40.93 7.13 6.69
CA LEU A 98 -41.84 5.99 6.49
C LEU A 98 -42.70 6.18 5.24
N VAL A 99 -43.29 7.37 5.06
CA VAL A 99 -44.12 7.68 3.91
C VAL A 99 -43.31 7.67 2.60
N LEU A 100 -42.07 8.17 2.62
CA LEU A 100 -41.16 8.09 1.47
C LEU A 100 -40.80 6.64 1.13
N SER A 101 -40.57 5.80 2.14
CA SER A 101 -40.33 4.36 1.96
C SER A 101 -41.54 3.64 1.37
N LEU A 102 -42.75 3.91 1.88
CA LEU A 102 -43.99 3.33 1.37
C LEU A 102 -44.30 3.80 -0.05
N ALA A 103 -44.12 5.08 -0.36
CA ALA A 103 -44.28 5.61 -1.71
C ALA A 103 -43.32 4.90 -2.69
N ARG A 104 -42.06 4.69 -2.27
CA ARG A 104 -41.09 3.91 -3.04
C ARG A 104 -41.52 2.45 -3.22
N GLN A 105 -42.01 1.78 -2.17
CA GLN A 105 -42.50 0.40 -2.28
C GLN A 105 -43.74 0.27 -3.19
N ILE A 106 -44.64 1.25 -3.16
CA ILE A 106 -45.82 1.31 -4.05
C ILE A 106 -45.38 1.57 -5.49
N GLU A 107 -44.45 2.49 -5.70
CA GLU A 107 -43.83 2.76 -7.00
C GLU A 107 -43.15 1.49 -7.52
N GLU A 108 -42.29 0.85 -6.73
CA GLU A 108 -41.64 -0.44 -7.04
C GLU A 108 -42.66 -1.55 -7.40
N ARG A 109 -43.75 -1.69 -6.65
CA ARG A 109 -44.81 -2.69 -6.93
C ARG A 109 -45.62 -2.36 -8.18
N SER A 110 -46.00 -1.10 -8.39
CA SER A 110 -46.71 -0.64 -9.59
C SER A 110 -45.87 -0.81 -10.86
N ILE A 111 -44.55 -0.69 -10.71
CA ILE A 111 -43.56 -0.90 -11.76
C ILE A 111 -43.48 -2.39 -12.12
N ILE A 112 -43.43 -3.27 -11.11
CA ILE A 112 -43.44 -4.74 -11.30
C ILE A 112 -44.70 -5.22 -12.05
N GLU A 113 -45.85 -4.62 -11.78
CA GLU A 113 -47.13 -4.95 -12.44
C GLU A 113 -47.22 -4.43 -13.90
N SER A 114 -46.31 -3.55 -14.33
CA SER A 114 -46.33 -2.95 -15.69
C SER A 114 -45.71 -3.83 -16.79
N GLY A 115 -45.09 -4.97 -16.43
CA GLY A 115 -44.48 -5.91 -17.38
C GLY A 115 -43.15 -5.45 -18.01
N LYS A 116 -42.67 -4.25 -17.66
CA LYS A 116 -41.36 -3.72 -18.10
C LYS A 116 -40.23 -4.16 -17.18
N MET A 117 -39.05 -4.37 -17.76
CA MET A 117 -37.86 -4.79 -17.02
C MET A 117 -37.02 -3.59 -16.57
N TYR A 118 -36.61 -3.59 -15.30
CA TYR A 118 -35.84 -2.48 -14.72
C TYR A 118 -34.49 -2.94 -14.17
N VAL A 119 -33.52 -2.03 -14.23
CA VAL A 119 -32.14 -2.25 -13.82
C VAL A 119 -31.74 -1.25 -12.74
N ARG A 120 -31.20 -1.76 -11.62
CA ARG A 120 -30.46 -0.94 -10.65
C ARG A 120 -29.10 -0.59 -11.23
N THR A 121 -28.84 0.68 -11.47
CA THR A 121 -27.54 1.13 -11.94
C THR A 121 -26.54 1.23 -10.78
N SER A 122 -25.26 1.33 -11.13
CA SER A 122 -24.17 1.65 -10.19
C SER A 122 -24.29 3.07 -9.59
N HIS A 123 -25.17 3.93 -10.11
CA HIS A 123 -25.41 5.29 -9.64
C HIS A 123 -26.62 5.39 -8.69
N GLU A 124 -27.04 4.27 -8.10
CA GLU A 124 -28.19 4.20 -7.20
C GLU A 124 -29.53 4.64 -7.84
N SER A 125 -29.62 4.68 -9.17
CA SER A 125 -30.85 4.90 -9.92
C SER A 125 -31.49 3.56 -10.35
N ILE A 126 -32.81 3.59 -10.58
CA ILE A 126 -33.55 2.51 -11.24
C ILE A 126 -33.95 3.05 -12.61
N GLU A 127 -33.57 2.32 -13.66
CA GLU A 127 -33.80 2.71 -15.05
C GLU A 127 -34.45 1.56 -15.82
N GLU A 128 -35.18 1.87 -16.88
CA GLU A 128 -35.72 0.86 -17.80
C GLU A 128 -34.56 0.15 -18.52
N PHE A 129 -34.65 -1.17 -18.65
CA PHE A 129 -33.66 -1.98 -19.34
C PHE A 129 -33.51 -1.54 -20.80
N SER A 130 -32.27 -1.42 -21.26
CA SER A 130 -31.95 -1.07 -22.64
C SER A 130 -30.68 -1.81 -23.06
N SER A 131 -30.80 -2.70 -24.04
CA SER A 131 -29.69 -3.45 -24.62
C SER A 131 -28.63 -2.53 -25.26
N HIS A 132 -29.03 -1.36 -25.76
CA HIS A 132 -28.09 -0.36 -26.29
C HIS A 132 -27.03 0.08 -25.28
N LYS A 133 -27.34 0.09 -23.97
CA LYS A 133 -26.35 0.41 -22.92
C LYS A 133 -25.29 -0.68 -22.78
N ILE A 134 -25.63 -1.94 -23.07
CA ILE A 134 -24.69 -3.06 -23.10
C ILE A 134 -23.73 -2.87 -24.28
N ILE A 135 -24.24 -2.58 -25.48
CA ILE A 135 -23.42 -2.29 -26.67
C ILE A 135 -22.45 -1.14 -26.38
N GLN A 136 -22.94 -0.03 -25.83
CA GLN A 136 -22.09 1.12 -25.47
C GLN A 136 -20.98 0.73 -24.48
N SER A 137 -21.28 -0.09 -23.48
CA SER A 137 -20.29 -0.54 -22.50
C SER A 137 -19.24 -1.45 -23.16
N LEU A 138 -19.66 -2.41 -23.99
CA LEU A 138 -18.76 -3.29 -24.75
C LEU A 138 -17.81 -2.51 -25.66
N VAL A 139 -18.33 -1.53 -26.42
CA VAL A 139 -17.51 -0.71 -27.32
C VAL A 139 -16.59 0.24 -26.55
N ARG A 140 -17.13 0.98 -25.56
CA ARG A 140 -16.36 2.03 -24.86
C ARG A 140 -15.34 1.47 -23.88
N GLU A 141 -15.72 0.46 -23.10
CA GLU A 141 -14.89 -0.06 -22.02
C GLU A 141 -14.12 -1.31 -22.48
N GLY A 142 -14.80 -2.24 -23.17
CA GLY A 142 -14.17 -3.45 -23.70
C GLY A 142 -13.33 -3.20 -24.95
N SER A 143 -13.55 -2.07 -25.66
CA SER A 143 -12.95 -1.80 -26.98
C SER A 143 -13.32 -2.87 -28.03
N LEU A 144 -14.54 -3.40 -27.97
CA LEU A 144 -15.02 -4.37 -28.97
C LEU A 144 -15.40 -3.67 -30.29
N PRO A 145 -15.19 -4.33 -31.45
CA PRO A 145 -15.83 -3.94 -32.70
C PRO A 145 -17.36 -3.93 -32.54
N LEU A 146 -18.03 -2.96 -33.17
CA LEU A 146 -19.47 -2.74 -33.02
C LEU A 146 -20.30 -3.98 -33.39
N GLU A 147 -19.94 -4.66 -34.48
CA GLU A 147 -20.64 -5.88 -34.94
C GLU A 147 -20.58 -7.00 -33.91
N LEU A 148 -19.40 -7.24 -33.33
CA LEU A 148 -19.23 -8.24 -32.28
C LEU A 148 -20.00 -7.84 -31.01
N ALA A 149 -19.96 -6.56 -30.65
CA ALA A 149 -20.70 -6.05 -29.49
C ALA A 149 -22.23 -6.23 -29.65
N GLN A 150 -22.76 -6.06 -30.86
CA GLN A 150 -24.17 -6.32 -31.17
C GLN A 150 -24.51 -7.80 -30.99
N LYS A 151 -23.70 -8.71 -31.58
CA LYS A 151 -23.91 -10.16 -31.46
C LYS A 151 -23.91 -10.64 -30.01
N ILE A 152 -22.91 -10.21 -29.23
CA ILE A 152 -22.82 -10.55 -27.80
C ILE A 152 -24.02 -9.98 -27.03
N THR A 153 -24.43 -8.75 -27.35
CA THR A 153 -25.59 -8.11 -26.69
C THR A 153 -26.89 -8.85 -26.97
N GLU A 154 -27.12 -9.26 -28.21
CA GLU A 154 -28.33 -9.99 -28.61
C GLU A 154 -28.47 -11.30 -27.81
N GLU A 155 -27.37 -12.03 -27.64
CA GLU A 155 -27.40 -13.25 -26.83
C GLU A 155 -27.63 -12.98 -25.34
N VAL A 156 -26.98 -11.95 -24.79
CA VAL A 156 -27.20 -11.53 -23.40
C VAL A 156 -28.65 -11.10 -23.19
N GLU A 157 -29.22 -10.33 -24.11
CA GLU A 157 -30.62 -9.89 -24.08
C GLU A 157 -31.57 -11.09 -24.08
N ASN A 158 -31.34 -12.07 -24.96
CA ASN A 158 -32.10 -13.31 -24.99
C ASN A 158 -32.03 -14.09 -23.66
N ARG A 159 -30.88 -14.10 -22.98
CA ARG A 159 -30.74 -14.73 -21.66
C ARG A 159 -31.46 -13.96 -20.57
N ILE A 160 -31.35 -12.64 -20.59
CA ILE A 160 -32.02 -11.74 -19.64
C ILE A 160 -33.54 -11.95 -19.66
N TYR A 161 -34.15 -12.03 -20.85
CA TYR A 161 -35.59 -12.28 -20.98
C TYR A 161 -36.01 -13.69 -20.54
N LYS A 162 -35.13 -14.71 -20.65
CA LYS A 162 -35.42 -16.09 -20.18
C LYS A 162 -35.53 -16.22 -18.67
N TYR A 163 -34.82 -15.38 -17.90
CA TYR A 163 -34.83 -15.50 -16.43
C TYR A 163 -36.15 -15.06 -15.77
N GLN A 164 -37.07 -14.43 -16.51
CA GLN A 164 -38.37 -13.95 -16.00
C GLN A 164 -38.28 -13.09 -14.72
N THR A 165 -37.12 -12.46 -14.48
CA THR A 165 -36.92 -11.59 -13.33
C THR A 165 -37.47 -10.20 -13.62
N THR A 166 -38.19 -9.61 -12.66
CA THR A 166 -38.73 -8.25 -12.79
C THR A 166 -37.69 -7.17 -12.48
N TYR A 167 -36.53 -7.55 -11.94
CA TYR A 167 -35.49 -6.63 -11.52
C TYR A 167 -34.09 -7.25 -11.64
N LEU A 168 -33.14 -6.52 -12.21
CA LEU A 168 -31.72 -6.88 -12.26
C LEU A 168 -30.83 -5.75 -11.76
N THR A 169 -29.58 -6.07 -11.42
CA THR A 169 -28.55 -5.06 -11.17
C THR A 169 -27.61 -4.97 -12.37
N GLY A 170 -27.03 -3.79 -12.60
CA GLY A 170 -26.01 -3.62 -13.64
C GLY A 170 -24.79 -4.54 -13.45
N ALA A 171 -24.47 -4.90 -12.21
CA ALA A 171 -23.43 -5.88 -11.90
C ALA A 171 -23.79 -7.28 -12.43
N LEU A 172 -25.02 -7.74 -12.21
CA LEU A 172 -25.47 -9.05 -12.70
C LEU A 172 -25.53 -9.09 -14.23
N ILE A 173 -25.95 -8.00 -14.88
CA ILE A 173 -25.90 -7.88 -16.35
C ILE A 173 -24.46 -7.99 -16.85
N ARG A 174 -23.51 -7.32 -16.17
CA ARG A 174 -22.08 -7.40 -16.53
C ARG A 174 -21.52 -8.81 -16.37
N GLU A 175 -21.89 -9.55 -15.32
CA GLU A 175 -21.49 -10.96 -15.18
C GLU A 175 -22.06 -11.84 -16.29
N MET A 176 -23.32 -11.61 -16.71
CA MET A 176 -23.89 -12.31 -17.87
C MET A 176 -23.14 -12.02 -19.16
N VAL A 177 -22.78 -10.75 -19.40
CA VAL A 177 -21.94 -10.35 -20.55
C VAL A 177 -20.58 -11.05 -20.49
N ASN A 178 -19.92 -11.05 -19.33
CA ASN A 178 -18.62 -11.71 -19.16
C ASN A 178 -18.72 -13.23 -19.39
N SER A 179 -19.80 -13.88 -18.95
CA SER A 179 -20.06 -15.30 -19.23
C SER A 179 -20.16 -15.56 -20.73
N VAL A 180 -20.96 -14.77 -21.46
CA VAL A 180 -21.14 -14.93 -22.92
C VAL A 180 -19.83 -14.69 -23.66
N LEU A 181 -19.02 -13.70 -23.24
CA LEU A 181 -17.68 -13.47 -23.81
C LEU A 181 -16.77 -14.68 -23.63
N LEU A 182 -16.75 -15.31 -22.45
CA LEU A 182 -15.94 -16.51 -22.20
C LEU A 182 -16.39 -17.69 -23.06
N GLU A 183 -17.70 -17.90 -23.22
CA GLU A 183 -18.24 -18.96 -24.06
C GLU A 183 -17.85 -18.80 -25.54
N HIS A 184 -17.63 -17.57 -25.99
CA HIS A 184 -17.13 -17.26 -27.34
C HIS A 184 -15.59 -17.23 -27.44
N GLY A 185 -14.87 -17.56 -26.37
CA GLY A 185 -13.39 -17.53 -26.34
C GLY A 185 -12.79 -16.12 -26.30
N HIS A 186 -13.57 -15.10 -25.93
CA HIS A 186 -13.17 -13.70 -25.92
C HIS A 186 -12.61 -13.25 -24.56
N GLU A 187 -11.60 -13.97 -24.05
CA GLU A 187 -11.00 -13.72 -22.73
C GLU A 187 -10.42 -12.31 -22.58
N GLU A 188 -9.76 -11.78 -23.62
CA GLU A 188 -9.14 -10.45 -23.59
C GLU A 188 -10.15 -9.32 -23.35
N TYR A 189 -11.33 -9.44 -23.96
CA TYR A 189 -12.43 -8.49 -23.76
C TYR A 189 -13.08 -8.64 -22.38
N ARG A 190 -13.24 -9.89 -21.92
CA ARG A 190 -13.74 -10.17 -20.56
C ARG A 190 -12.83 -9.53 -19.52
N ASN A 191 -11.51 -9.62 -19.65
CA ASN A 191 -10.58 -9.07 -18.66
C ASN A 191 -10.71 -7.55 -18.52
N LYS A 192 -11.00 -6.82 -19.61
CA LYS A 192 -11.25 -5.37 -19.58
C LYS A 192 -12.58 -4.99 -18.91
N LEU A 193 -13.58 -5.87 -18.98
CA LEU A 193 -14.92 -5.65 -18.45
C LEU A 193 -15.11 -6.23 -17.05
N ALA A 194 -14.17 -7.07 -16.60
CA ALA A 194 -14.20 -7.74 -15.31
C ALA A 194 -14.35 -6.75 -14.16
N ARG A 195 -15.21 -7.10 -13.21
CA ARG A 195 -15.36 -6.32 -11.99
C ARG A 195 -14.27 -6.72 -11.00
N LEU A 196 -13.52 -5.73 -10.54
CA LEU A 196 -12.54 -5.90 -9.48
C LEU A 196 -13.20 -5.62 -8.12
N GLY A 197 -13.01 -6.50 -7.15
CA GLY A 197 -13.66 -6.40 -5.85
C GLY A 197 -13.29 -7.54 -4.91
N LEU A 198 -13.92 -7.55 -3.73
CA LEU A 198 -13.76 -8.62 -2.75
C LEU A 198 -15.07 -9.42 -2.60
N PRO A 199 -14.99 -10.73 -2.33
CA PRO A 199 -16.14 -11.50 -1.86
C PRO A 199 -16.76 -10.86 -0.61
N VAL A 200 -18.09 -10.97 -0.49
CA VAL A 200 -18.81 -10.46 0.68
C VAL A 200 -18.32 -11.10 1.98
N TYR A 201 -17.99 -12.39 1.93
CA TYR A 201 -17.41 -13.13 3.05
C TYR A 201 -16.11 -12.49 3.53
N ASP A 202 -15.15 -12.24 2.63
CA ASP A 202 -13.87 -11.61 2.97
C ASP A 202 -14.06 -10.24 3.61
N VAL A 203 -15.01 -9.44 3.11
CA VAL A 203 -15.33 -8.13 3.69
C VAL A 203 -15.87 -8.29 5.12
N GLN A 204 -16.77 -9.25 5.33
CA GLN A 204 -17.31 -9.54 6.65
C GLN A 204 -16.24 -10.07 7.61
N GLU A 205 -15.34 -10.92 7.14
CA GLU A 205 -14.19 -11.42 7.91
C GLU A 205 -13.26 -10.27 8.32
N MET A 206 -12.91 -9.38 7.38
CA MET A 206 -12.07 -8.21 7.67
C MET A 206 -12.71 -7.24 8.68
N LEU A 207 -14.04 -7.20 8.79
CA LEU A 207 -14.76 -6.38 9.77
C LEU A 207 -14.92 -7.06 11.14
N THR A 208 -14.83 -8.38 11.20
CA THR A 208 -15.02 -9.16 12.43
C THR A 208 -13.70 -9.54 13.09
N ASN A 209 -12.63 -9.75 12.32
CA ASN A 209 -11.28 -10.05 12.80
C ASN A 209 -10.37 -8.81 12.71
N LEU A 210 -10.33 -8.03 13.81
CA LEU A 210 -9.57 -6.78 13.89
C LEU A 210 -8.19 -6.94 14.55
N ASP A 211 -7.84 -8.14 15.02
CA ASP A 211 -6.59 -8.40 15.77
C ASP A 211 -5.34 -8.05 14.96
N ASN A 212 -5.42 -8.09 13.63
CA ASN A 212 -4.33 -7.82 12.71
C ASN A 212 -4.40 -6.44 12.02
N VAL A 213 -5.23 -5.51 12.53
CA VAL A 213 -5.43 -4.19 11.92
C VAL A 213 -4.62 -3.11 12.65
N ASP A 214 -3.40 -2.88 12.17
CA ASP A 214 -2.44 -1.94 12.78
C ASP A 214 -2.84 -0.45 12.79
N ASN A 215 -3.62 0.02 11.80
CA ASN A 215 -3.92 1.45 11.61
C ASN A 215 -5.41 1.79 11.79
N GLY A 216 -6.16 0.96 12.54
CA GLY A 216 -7.61 1.11 12.68
C GLY A 216 -8.32 1.16 11.31
N ALA A 217 -9.28 2.08 11.15
CA ALA A 217 -10.08 2.17 9.94
C ALA A 217 -9.27 2.43 8.65
N GLU A 218 -8.17 3.21 8.73
CA GLU A 218 -7.32 3.48 7.57
C GLU A 218 -6.65 2.20 7.06
N GLY A 219 -6.17 1.34 7.98
CA GLY A 219 -5.55 0.06 7.62
C GLY A 219 -6.50 -0.86 6.88
N LEU A 220 -7.76 -0.91 7.33
CA LEU A 220 -8.80 -1.71 6.69
C LEU A 220 -9.12 -1.24 5.27
N LEU A 221 -9.33 0.08 5.10
CA LEU A 221 -9.60 0.69 3.80
C LEU A 221 -8.43 0.48 2.83
N PHE A 222 -7.21 0.64 3.34
CA PHE A 222 -6.02 0.50 2.51
C PHE A 222 -5.77 -0.96 2.09
N ASN A 223 -5.93 -1.93 2.99
CA ASN A 223 -5.85 -3.36 2.66
C ASN A 223 -6.89 -3.73 1.59
N THR A 224 -8.12 -3.24 1.75
CA THR A 224 -9.18 -3.43 0.76
C THR A 224 -8.79 -2.89 -0.61
N GLY A 225 -8.30 -1.65 -0.66
CA GLY A 225 -7.80 -1.03 -1.90
C GLY A 225 -6.65 -1.81 -2.53
N GLN A 226 -5.68 -2.26 -1.72
CA GLN A 226 -4.56 -3.05 -2.20
C GLN A 226 -4.99 -4.36 -2.85
N LYS A 227 -5.92 -5.11 -2.26
CA LYS A 227 -6.41 -6.34 -2.86
C LYS A 227 -7.04 -6.09 -4.24
N VAL A 228 -7.82 -5.01 -4.36
CA VAL A 228 -8.47 -4.62 -5.64
C VAL A 228 -7.42 -4.22 -6.69
N PHE A 229 -6.42 -3.42 -6.32
CA PHE A 229 -5.36 -3.02 -7.24
C PHE A 229 -4.38 -4.15 -7.57
N ALA A 230 -4.18 -5.12 -6.66
CA ALA A 230 -3.38 -6.31 -6.93
C ALA A 230 -4.05 -7.18 -7.99
N GLU A 231 -5.38 -7.36 -7.91
CA GLU A 231 -6.16 -8.05 -8.94
C GLU A 231 -6.07 -7.29 -10.28
N HIS A 232 -6.17 -5.95 -10.26
CA HIS A 232 -5.96 -5.15 -11.46
C HIS A 232 -4.58 -5.38 -12.09
N LEU A 233 -3.53 -5.40 -11.27
CA LEU A 233 -2.15 -5.63 -11.72
C LEU A 233 -2.04 -6.98 -12.42
N LEU A 234 -2.50 -8.05 -11.77
CA LEU A 234 -2.35 -9.43 -12.25
C LEU A 234 -3.20 -9.71 -13.49
N THR A 235 -4.41 -9.15 -13.57
CA THR A 235 -5.38 -9.46 -14.63
C THR A 235 -5.31 -8.51 -15.83
N ASN A 236 -4.89 -7.25 -15.64
CA ASN A 236 -4.97 -6.22 -16.68
C ASN A 236 -3.64 -5.57 -17.06
N VAL A 237 -2.64 -5.56 -16.17
CA VAL A 237 -1.40 -4.80 -16.39
C VAL A 237 -0.24 -5.71 -16.74
N LEU A 238 -0.06 -6.80 -16.00
CA LEU A 238 1.03 -7.74 -16.24
C LEU A 238 0.77 -8.63 -17.46
N PRO A 239 1.83 -8.97 -18.22
CA PRO A 239 1.79 -10.10 -19.15
C PRO A 239 1.36 -11.39 -18.43
N LYS A 240 0.57 -12.21 -19.13
CA LYS A 240 -0.01 -13.45 -18.56
C LYS A 240 1.06 -14.38 -17.98
N ASP A 241 2.16 -14.58 -18.69
CA ASP A 241 3.28 -15.41 -18.25
C ASP A 241 3.94 -14.89 -16.96
N VAL A 242 4.05 -13.57 -16.79
CA VAL A 242 4.59 -12.96 -15.56
C VAL A 242 3.62 -13.09 -14.40
N ALA A 243 2.32 -12.86 -14.64
CA ALA A 243 1.27 -13.04 -13.63
C ALA A 243 1.20 -14.52 -13.17
N ASP A 244 1.23 -15.46 -14.12
CA ASP A 244 1.22 -16.90 -13.84
C ASP A 244 2.50 -17.32 -13.09
N SER A 245 3.66 -16.76 -13.45
CA SER A 245 4.92 -17.00 -12.73
C SER A 245 4.87 -16.49 -11.29
N HIS A 246 4.22 -15.35 -11.06
CA HIS A 246 3.96 -14.87 -9.70
C HIS A 246 3.06 -15.85 -8.94
N LEU A 247 1.91 -16.20 -9.50
CA LEU A 247 0.89 -17.04 -8.86
C LEU A 247 1.41 -18.46 -8.56
N SER A 248 2.17 -19.06 -9.47
CA SER A 248 2.75 -20.41 -9.32
C SER A 248 3.99 -20.49 -8.42
N GLY A 249 4.58 -19.34 -8.07
CA GLY A 249 5.73 -19.27 -7.16
C GLY A 249 7.10 -19.34 -7.84
N ASP A 250 7.17 -19.21 -9.16
CA ASP A 250 8.44 -19.07 -9.89
C ASP A 250 9.10 -17.70 -9.63
N MET A 251 8.27 -16.68 -9.42
CA MET A 251 8.70 -15.37 -8.93
C MET A 251 7.73 -14.81 -7.90
N HIS A 252 8.13 -13.72 -7.25
CA HIS A 252 7.32 -12.98 -6.31
C HIS A 252 7.41 -11.48 -6.62
N ILE A 253 6.24 -10.83 -6.55
CA ILE A 253 6.04 -9.40 -6.77
C ILE A 253 5.57 -8.88 -5.42
N SER A 254 6.42 -8.14 -4.71
CA SER A 254 6.07 -7.57 -3.41
C SER A 254 5.12 -6.39 -3.58
N ASN A 255 4.14 -6.27 -2.67
CA ASN A 255 3.18 -5.17 -2.64
C ASN A 255 2.43 -4.92 -4.00
N PRO A 256 1.81 -5.94 -4.61
CA PRO A 256 1.19 -5.81 -5.94
C PRO A 256 0.13 -4.70 -6.02
N GLY A 257 -0.59 -4.40 -4.92
CA GLY A 257 -1.62 -3.36 -4.89
C GLY A 257 -1.12 -1.92 -5.06
N ILE A 258 0.17 -1.66 -4.86
CA ILE A 258 0.81 -0.34 -5.04
C ILE A 258 1.92 -0.35 -6.09
N TRP A 259 2.14 -1.49 -6.74
CA TRP A 259 3.24 -1.75 -7.66
C TRP A 259 3.41 -0.67 -8.73
N SER A 260 2.35 -0.35 -9.46
CA SER A 260 2.39 0.63 -10.55
C SER A 260 2.31 2.08 -10.07
N MET A 261 2.11 2.33 -8.76
CA MET A 261 1.80 3.66 -8.22
C MET A 261 3.01 4.39 -7.64
N ILE A 262 3.83 3.67 -6.87
CA ILE A 262 4.96 4.24 -6.13
C ILE A 262 6.23 3.39 -6.28
N PRO A 263 7.42 4.03 -6.22
CA PRO A 263 8.70 3.32 -6.18
C PRO A 263 8.91 2.56 -4.87
N ASP A 264 9.96 1.72 -4.83
CA ASP A 264 10.27 0.92 -3.64
C ASP A 264 11.22 1.63 -2.70
N THR A 265 12.41 2.00 -3.20
CA THR A 265 13.39 2.78 -2.43
C THR A 265 13.72 4.09 -3.11
N ILE A 266 13.72 5.17 -2.33
CA ILE A 266 14.09 6.52 -2.77
C ILE A 266 15.32 6.98 -1.99
N PHE A 267 16.38 7.38 -2.67
CA PHE A 267 17.50 8.12 -2.11
C PHE A 267 17.31 9.59 -2.44
N VAL A 268 17.31 10.46 -1.43
CA VAL A 268 17.06 11.88 -1.64
C VAL A 268 17.89 12.76 -0.72
N ASN A 269 18.38 13.86 -1.26
CA ASN A 269 19.07 14.88 -0.49
C ASN A 269 18.06 15.82 0.19
N VAL A 270 17.89 15.67 1.50
CA VAL A 270 16.90 16.45 2.27
C VAL A 270 17.29 17.93 2.40
N LYS A 271 18.58 18.26 2.29
CA LYS A 271 19.04 19.65 2.31
C LYS A 271 18.45 20.44 1.16
N GLU A 272 18.53 19.90 -0.04
CA GLU A 272 18.00 20.56 -1.24
C GLU A 272 16.48 20.72 -1.13
N LEU A 273 15.78 19.69 -0.64
CA LEU A 273 14.33 19.76 -0.42
C LEU A 273 13.91 20.85 0.57
N ILE A 274 14.65 21.02 1.67
CA ILE A 274 14.35 22.03 2.68
C ILE A 274 14.73 23.43 2.18
N GLU A 275 15.84 23.55 1.45
CA GLU A 275 16.29 24.83 0.85
C GLU A 275 15.32 25.32 -0.24
N ASP A 276 14.70 24.42 -1.02
CA ASP A 276 13.69 24.76 -2.03
C ASP A 276 12.29 25.01 -1.42
N GLY A 277 12.03 24.52 -0.20
CA GLY A 277 10.73 24.59 0.48
C GLY A 277 9.72 23.55 -0.01
N VAL A 278 8.63 23.33 0.73
CA VAL A 278 7.65 22.27 0.42
C VAL A 278 6.64 22.73 -0.66
N ILE A 279 6.76 22.22 -1.89
CA ILE A 279 5.99 22.62 -3.08
C ILE A 279 5.07 21.46 -3.55
N LEU A 280 3.82 21.46 -3.08
CA LEU A 280 2.88 20.34 -3.34
C LEU A 280 1.96 20.52 -4.56
N GLY A 281 2.14 21.59 -5.35
CA GLY A 281 1.47 21.74 -6.65
C GLY A 281 -0.07 21.68 -6.62
N GLY A 282 -0.71 22.21 -5.57
CA GLY A 282 -2.17 22.18 -5.39
C GLY A 282 -2.72 20.91 -4.75
N LYS A 283 -1.85 19.96 -4.37
CA LYS A 283 -2.19 18.80 -3.52
C LYS A 283 -1.96 19.14 -2.04
N TYR A 284 -2.52 18.32 -1.14
CA TYR A 284 -2.34 18.46 0.32
C TYR A 284 -2.56 19.92 0.79
N LEU A 285 -3.73 20.49 0.49
CA LEU A 285 -4.07 21.89 0.84
C LEU A 285 -4.21 22.10 2.35
N ASP A 286 -4.36 21.00 3.08
CA ASP A 286 -4.42 20.87 4.54
C ASP A 286 -3.04 20.79 5.21
N VAL A 287 -1.95 20.68 4.44
CA VAL A 287 -0.58 20.61 4.95
C VAL A 287 0.06 22.00 5.03
N SER A 288 0.72 22.32 6.14
CA SER A 288 1.44 23.58 6.32
C SER A 288 2.50 23.80 5.24
N ARG A 289 2.56 25.03 4.70
CA ARG A 289 3.59 25.45 3.76
C ARG A 289 4.69 26.17 4.55
N ILE A 290 5.82 25.50 4.73
CA ILE A 290 7.00 26.11 5.34
C ILE A 290 7.92 26.58 4.22
N THR A 291 8.22 27.88 4.19
CA THR A 291 9.16 28.46 3.24
C THR A 291 10.60 28.18 3.67
N SER A 292 11.54 28.28 2.73
CA SER A 292 12.98 28.16 3.04
C SER A 292 13.36 29.12 4.18
N SER A 293 13.81 28.58 5.31
CA SER A 293 14.19 29.36 6.49
C SER A 293 15.53 28.89 7.05
N LYS A 294 16.20 29.80 7.75
CA LYS A 294 17.45 29.56 8.48
C LYS A 294 17.21 29.47 9.99
N SER A 295 15.96 29.30 10.44
CA SER A 295 15.65 29.00 11.84
C SER A 295 15.72 27.49 12.07
N ILE A 296 16.25 27.07 13.21
CA ILE A 296 16.26 25.65 13.60
C ILE A 296 14.84 25.09 13.72
N ASP A 297 13.89 25.90 14.18
CA ASP A 297 12.48 25.51 14.33
C ASP A 297 11.81 25.23 12.98
N ASP A 298 12.04 26.10 12.00
CA ASP A 298 11.47 25.94 10.67
C ASP A 298 12.09 24.77 9.92
N ILE A 299 13.40 24.56 10.06
CA ILE A 299 14.12 23.43 9.44
C ILE A 299 13.63 22.10 10.03
N THR A 300 13.52 21.99 11.36
CA THR A 300 13.08 20.77 12.04
C THR A 300 11.59 20.47 11.79
N SER A 301 10.75 21.51 11.76
CA SER A 301 9.35 21.39 11.34
C SER A 301 9.24 20.93 9.88
N SER A 302 10.02 21.51 8.97
CA SER A 302 10.07 21.10 7.56
C SER A 302 10.53 19.66 7.40
N LEU A 303 11.54 19.25 8.16
CA LEU A 303 12.03 17.87 8.18
C LEU A 303 10.92 16.90 8.59
N SER A 304 10.16 17.20 9.65
CA SER A 304 9.05 16.33 10.09
C SER A 304 7.96 16.17 9.02
N ILE A 305 7.60 17.27 8.34
CA ILE A 305 6.61 17.28 7.26
C ILE A 305 7.13 16.49 6.06
N ILE A 306 8.39 16.73 5.64
CA ILE A 306 9.00 16.06 4.50
C ILE A 306 9.09 14.56 4.74
N ILE A 307 9.53 14.11 5.93
CA ILE A 307 9.55 12.69 6.29
C ILE A 307 8.14 12.08 6.19
N SER A 308 7.13 12.78 6.73
CA SER A 308 5.75 12.29 6.74
C SER A 308 5.11 12.23 5.36
N LEU A 309 5.50 13.11 4.44
CA LEU A 309 5.01 13.10 3.06
C LEU A 309 5.77 12.11 2.18
N LEU A 310 7.11 12.07 2.28
CA LEU A 310 7.92 11.14 1.50
C LEU A 310 7.64 9.68 1.87
N SER A 311 7.41 9.37 3.15
CA SER A 311 7.04 8.01 3.59
C SER A 311 5.77 7.47 2.92
N LYS A 312 4.96 8.36 2.35
CA LYS A 312 3.77 8.03 1.55
C LYS A 312 4.04 7.88 0.05
N GLU A 313 5.26 8.08 -0.41
CA GLU A 313 5.64 8.00 -1.83
C GLU A 313 6.69 6.90 -2.10
N ALA A 314 6.99 6.04 -1.12
CA ALA A 314 7.82 4.84 -1.29
C ALA A 314 7.18 3.62 -0.61
N SER A 315 7.38 2.43 -1.20
CA SER A 315 6.79 1.17 -0.71
C SER A 315 7.65 0.47 0.35
N GLN A 316 8.97 0.69 0.36
CA GLN A 316 9.91 0.00 1.26
C GLN A 316 10.73 0.99 2.10
N GLU A 317 11.42 1.94 1.48
CA GLU A 317 12.38 2.80 2.19
C GLU A 317 12.60 4.18 1.54
N ILE A 318 12.82 5.20 2.37
CA ILE A 318 13.46 6.45 1.96
C ILE A 318 14.79 6.59 2.68
N VAL A 319 15.86 6.80 1.92
CA VAL A 319 17.18 7.14 2.41
C VAL A 319 17.38 8.65 2.28
N LEU A 320 17.49 9.32 3.42
CA LEU A 320 17.68 10.75 3.52
C LEU A 320 19.17 11.06 3.70
N ASP A 321 19.76 11.76 2.73
CA ASP A 321 21.12 12.29 2.83
C ASP A 321 21.11 13.81 3.01
N GLY A 322 22.25 14.39 3.38
CA GLY A 322 22.40 15.85 3.48
C GLY A 322 21.88 16.45 4.79
N LEU A 323 21.58 15.64 5.80
CA LEU A 323 21.11 16.14 7.10
C LEU A 323 22.24 16.86 7.88
N ILE A 324 23.48 16.35 7.82
CA ILE A 324 24.62 16.93 8.58
C ILE A 324 24.91 18.38 8.14
N PRO A 325 25.03 18.70 6.83
CA PRO A 325 25.30 20.06 6.39
C PRO A 325 24.20 21.08 6.71
N LEU A 326 22.95 20.66 6.93
CA LEU A 326 21.86 21.55 7.36
C LEU A 326 22.11 22.12 8.75
N PHE A 327 22.75 21.33 9.63
CA PHE A 327 22.89 21.68 11.04
C PHE A 327 24.28 22.17 11.45
N THR A 328 25.26 22.20 10.54
CA THR A 328 26.64 22.65 10.81
C THR A 328 26.71 24.04 11.49
N LYS A 329 25.77 24.93 11.16
CA LYS A 329 25.70 26.29 11.75
C LYS A 329 25.21 26.32 13.20
N TYR A 330 24.59 25.25 13.69
CA TYR A 330 24.06 25.14 15.06
C TYR A 330 24.95 24.29 15.97
N SER A 331 26.21 24.05 15.58
CA SER A 331 27.20 23.29 16.38
C SER A 331 27.48 23.89 17.77
N LYS A 332 27.03 25.12 18.05
CA LYS A 332 27.11 25.77 19.37
C LYS A 332 25.90 25.50 20.27
N ASN A 333 24.76 25.05 19.71
CA ASN A 333 23.50 24.83 20.44
C ASN A 333 23.09 23.34 20.41
N ILE A 334 24.04 22.44 20.69
CA ILE A 334 23.82 20.98 20.58
C ILE A 334 22.62 20.47 21.39
N PRO A 335 22.42 20.85 22.68
CA PRO A 335 21.28 20.33 23.45
C PRO A 335 19.92 20.73 22.86
N GLU A 336 19.81 21.95 22.33
CA GLU A 336 18.61 22.43 21.66
C GLU A 336 18.36 21.65 20.36
N LEU A 337 19.43 21.41 19.58
CA LEU A 337 19.36 20.61 18.35
C LEU A 337 18.92 19.17 18.62
N GLU A 338 19.49 18.52 19.64
CA GLU A 338 19.13 17.16 20.02
C GLU A 338 17.64 17.04 20.39
N GLN A 339 17.14 17.99 21.18
CA GLN A 339 15.72 18.02 21.57
C GLN A 339 14.82 18.22 20.35
N LYS A 340 15.11 19.22 19.51
CA LYS A 340 14.28 19.53 18.34
C LYS A 340 14.25 18.41 17.30
N LEU A 341 15.38 17.74 17.09
CA LEU A 341 15.44 16.55 16.23
C LEU A 341 14.65 15.38 16.82
N THR A 342 14.74 15.16 18.13
CA THR A 342 13.93 14.14 18.83
C THR A 342 12.45 14.39 18.61
N ASP A 343 12.00 15.63 18.79
CA ASP A 343 10.60 16.04 18.59
C ASP A 343 10.16 15.88 17.12
N ALA A 344 11.04 16.21 16.17
CA ALA A 344 10.78 16.03 14.74
C ALA A 344 10.61 14.55 14.37
N PHE A 345 11.48 13.67 14.88
CA PHE A 345 11.40 12.23 14.67
C PHE A 345 10.15 11.62 15.31
N ALA A 346 9.83 12.05 16.55
CA ALA A 346 8.61 11.63 17.25
C ALA A 346 7.35 12.05 16.46
N THR A 347 7.31 13.29 15.98
CA THR A 347 6.19 13.80 15.16
C THR A 347 6.03 12.99 13.87
N ALA A 348 7.13 12.76 13.13
CA ALA A 348 7.09 12.02 11.87
C ALA A 348 6.68 10.55 12.02
N SER A 349 6.89 9.96 13.21
CA SER A 349 6.52 8.57 13.50
C SER A 349 5.01 8.28 13.44
N THR A 350 4.19 9.33 13.53
CA THR A 350 2.72 9.27 13.48
C THR A 350 2.16 8.93 12.10
N THR A 351 2.99 8.89 11.05
CA THR A 351 2.54 8.65 9.68
C THR A 351 1.92 7.25 9.50
N SER A 352 0.74 7.18 8.91
CA SER A 352 0.02 5.92 8.62
C SER A 352 0.84 4.99 7.73
N LYS A 353 0.74 3.68 7.98
CA LYS A 353 1.39 2.67 7.12
C LYS A 353 0.47 2.36 5.93
N TYR A 354 1.09 2.08 4.78
CA TYR A 354 0.38 1.43 3.68
C TYR A 354 0.21 -0.06 3.97
N ASN A 355 1.30 -0.77 4.26
CA ASN A 355 1.23 -2.22 4.35
C ASN A 355 1.36 -2.68 5.79
N ARG A 356 1.31 -4.00 6.00
CA ARG A 356 1.70 -4.62 7.28
C ARG A 356 3.07 -4.11 7.73
N LYS A 357 3.99 -3.88 6.78
CA LYS A 357 5.27 -3.22 6.99
C LYS A 357 5.17 -1.72 6.67
N SER A 358 5.67 -0.88 7.57
CA SER A 358 5.79 0.56 7.35
C SER A 358 6.98 0.86 6.43
N THR A 359 6.84 1.85 5.55
CA THR A 359 7.96 2.43 4.82
C THR A 359 9.02 2.92 5.81
N ASN A 360 10.24 2.39 5.71
CA ASN A 360 11.33 2.76 6.59
C ASN A 360 11.91 4.11 6.16
N VAL A 361 12.34 4.94 7.11
CA VAL A 361 13.02 6.20 6.82
C VAL A 361 14.42 6.12 7.41
N SER A 362 15.43 6.04 6.57
CA SER A 362 16.80 5.86 7.00
C SER A 362 17.59 7.14 6.79
N ILE A 363 18.11 7.71 7.87
CA ILE A 363 18.94 8.90 7.82
C ILE A 363 20.38 8.47 7.63
N ARG A 364 20.99 8.87 6.52
CA ARG A 364 22.39 8.59 6.22
C ARG A 364 23.29 9.59 6.95
N LEU A 365 24.29 9.06 7.66
CA LEU A 365 25.27 9.79 8.44
C LEU A 365 26.67 9.47 7.92
N GLN A 366 27.24 10.37 7.11
CA GLN A 366 28.63 10.24 6.64
C GLN A 366 29.60 10.55 7.78
N LEU A 367 30.37 9.55 8.20
CA LEU A 367 31.48 9.71 9.12
C LEU A 367 32.67 10.41 8.44
N GLY A 368 33.53 11.03 9.25
CA GLY A 368 34.62 11.90 8.76
C GLY A 368 34.17 13.33 8.44
N SER A 369 32.89 13.66 8.69
CA SER A 369 32.33 15.00 8.63
C SER A 369 32.32 15.68 10.03
N ASP A 370 31.39 16.62 10.28
CA ASP A 370 31.25 17.28 11.59
C ASP A 370 30.78 16.30 12.66
N LEU A 371 31.73 15.68 13.37
CA LEU A 371 31.49 14.67 14.40
C LEU A 371 30.60 15.18 15.55
N LYS A 372 30.59 16.50 15.82
CA LYS A 372 29.69 17.07 16.85
C LYS A 372 28.23 16.97 16.43
N ILE A 373 27.95 17.32 15.17
CA ILE A 373 26.60 17.22 14.60
C ILE A 373 26.18 15.76 14.40
N VAL A 374 27.10 14.90 13.97
CA VAL A 374 26.85 13.46 13.85
C VAL A 374 26.40 12.89 15.20
N ASN A 375 27.14 13.17 16.28
CA ASN A 375 26.78 12.70 17.62
C ASN A 375 25.46 13.29 18.11
N ALA A 376 25.16 14.56 17.81
CA ALA A 376 23.87 15.17 18.14
C ALA A 376 22.70 14.43 17.47
N ILE A 377 22.82 14.08 16.19
CA ILE A 377 21.77 13.31 15.48
C ILE A 377 21.63 11.90 16.05
N ILE A 378 22.75 11.23 16.38
CA ILE A 378 22.74 9.90 17.02
C ILE A 378 22.05 9.95 18.40
N ASN A 379 22.35 10.96 19.22
CA ASN A 379 21.72 11.16 20.52
C ASN A 379 20.23 11.48 20.39
N ALA A 380 19.83 12.32 19.43
CA ALA A 380 18.43 12.58 19.14
C ALA A 380 17.68 11.30 18.73
N TYR A 381 18.30 10.49 17.86
CA TYR A 381 17.73 9.21 17.46
C TYR A 381 17.63 8.23 18.63
N LYS A 382 18.61 8.22 19.54
CA LYS A 382 18.58 7.43 20.77
C LYS A 382 17.39 7.82 21.65
N ASN A 383 17.19 9.11 21.88
CA ASN A 383 16.07 9.62 22.68
C ASN A 383 14.72 9.25 22.05
N TYR A 384 14.61 9.40 20.73
CA TYR A 384 13.44 8.95 19.96
C TYR A 384 13.20 7.44 20.09
N THR A 385 14.25 6.62 20.04
CA THR A 385 14.17 5.16 20.13
C THR A 385 13.67 4.70 21.51
N LYS A 386 14.05 5.40 22.58
CA LYS A 386 13.58 5.12 23.95
C LYS A 386 12.07 5.34 24.11
N ILE A 387 11.53 6.40 23.50
CA ILE A 387 10.10 6.73 23.60
C ILE A 387 9.23 6.07 22.53
N THR A 388 9.84 5.44 21.51
CA THR A 388 9.13 4.83 20.38
C THR A 388 9.29 3.32 20.40
N PRO A 389 8.21 2.55 20.69
CA PRO A 389 8.24 1.09 20.74
C PRO A 389 8.90 0.43 19.52
N ILE A 390 8.39 0.72 18.32
CA ILE A 390 8.89 0.22 17.04
C ILE A 390 9.28 1.41 16.16
N PRO A 391 10.58 1.78 16.11
CA PRO A 391 11.05 2.90 15.30
C PRO A 391 10.76 2.71 13.81
N LYS A 392 10.14 3.70 13.16
CA LYS A 392 10.04 3.77 11.68
C LYS A 392 11.24 4.46 11.05
N ILE A 393 11.93 5.27 11.84
CA ILE A 393 13.17 5.93 11.46
C ILE A 393 14.35 5.04 11.87
N GLY A 394 15.38 4.99 11.04
CA GLY A 394 16.64 4.31 11.28
C GLY A 394 17.84 5.15 10.87
N LEU A 395 19.04 4.68 11.19
CA LEU A 395 20.30 5.31 10.79
C LEU A 395 21.06 4.42 9.81
N ILE A 396 21.64 5.02 8.78
CA ILE A 396 22.68 4.40 7.95
C ILE A 396 23.99 5.13 8.26
N VAL A 397 24.93 4.42 8.87
CA VAL A 397 26.25 4.93 9.22
C VAL A 397 27.18 4.67 8.05
N ASP A 398 27.50 5.73 7.31
CA ASP A 398 28.46 5.64 6.22
C ASP A 398 29.89 5.86 6.73
N PHE A 399 30.65 4.77 6.77
CA PHE A 399 32.02 4.73 7.28
C PHE A 399 33.08 4.67 6.18
N ASP A 400 32.77 5.08 4.96
CA ASP A 400 33.74 5.13 3.85
C ASP A 400 34.92 6.09 4.14
N LYS A 401 34.63 7.23 4.77
CA LYS A 401 35.61 8.29 5.07
C LYS A 401 35.91 8.51 6.55
N GLY A 402 35.31 7.72 7.44
CA GLY A 402 35.46 7.87 8.89
C GLY A 402 35.50 6.53 9.62
N LYS A 403 35.65 6.56 10.95
CA LYS A 403 35.82 5.34 11.74
C LYS A 403 34.56 5.02 12.55
N VAL A 404 34.12 3.76 12.49
CA VAL A 404 32.98 3.27 13.28
C VAL A 404 33.23 3.42 14.79
N THR A 405 34.48 3.32 15.25
CA THR A 405 34.88 3.50 16.64
C THR A 405 34.50 4.86 17.22
N ASP A 406 34.30 5.88 16.39
CA ASP A 406 33.95 7.23 16.85
C ASP A 406 32.51 7.33 17.35
N VAL A 407 31.65 6.36 16.98
CA VAL A 407 30.20 6.36 17.23
C VAL A 407 29.67 5.01 17.75
N SER A 408 30.49 3.97 17.77
CA SER A 408 30.10 2.58 18.08
C SER A 408 29.44 2.42 19.45
N GLU A 409 29.91 3.16 20.46
CA GLU A 409 29.37 3.12 21.82
C GLU A 409 27.87 3.51 21.85
N ALA A 410 27.55 4.67 21.29
CA ALA A 410 26.17 5.17 21.26
C ALA A 410 25.27 4.30 20.37
N LEU A 411 25.81 3.81 19.24
CA LEU A 411 25.06 2.92 18.35
C LEU A 411 24.80 1.54 18.97
N ALA A 412 25.72 1.02 19.76
CA ALA A 412 25.51 -0.23 20.50
C ALA A 412 24.38 -0.09 21.53
N GLU A 413 24.30 1.03 22.25
CA GLU A 413 23.16 1.34 23.14
C GLU A 413 21.85 1.35 22.33
N ILE A 414 21.82 2.04 21.18
CA ILE A 414 20.64 2.14 20.31
C ILE A 414 20.18 0.77 19.79
N ILE A 415 21.10 -0.06 19.31
CA ILE A 415 20.81 -1.42 18.83
C ILE A 415 20.26 -2.27 19.98
N SER A 416 20.81 -2.12 21.19
CA SER A 416 20.38 -2.90 22.35
C SER A 416 18.91 -2.67 22.76
N ILE A 417 18.36 -1.48 22.47
CA ILE A 417 16.97 -1.09 22.77
C ILE A 417 16.04 -1.16 21.52
N GLY A 418 16.47 -1.86 20.48
CA GLY A 418 15.67 -2.12 19.27
C GLY A 418 15.67 -0.98 18.25
N GLY A 419 16.66 -0.08 18.31
CA GLY A 419 16.91 0.91 17.27
C GLY A 419 17.41 0.28 15.98
N LYS A 420 17.04 0.87 14.84
CA LYS A 420 17.42 0.40 13.51
C LYS A 420 18.71 1.09 13.06
N VAL A 421 19.78 0.31 12.88
CA VAL A 421 21.06 0.82 12.40
C VAL A 421 21.58 -0.07 11.26
N MET A 422 22.11 0.55 10.23
CA MET A 422 22.81 -0.07 9.12
C MET A 422 24.21 0.54 9.04
N PHE A 423 25.23 -0.26 8.75
CA PHE A 423 26.58 0.21 8.46
C PHE A 423 26.88 -0.06 6.99
N ALA A 424 27.37 0.94 6.26
CA ALA A 424 27.75 0.76 4.86
C ALA A 424 28.91 1.68 4.47
N LYS A 425 29.61 1.34 3.39
CA LYS A 425 30.47 2.27 2.66
C LYS A 425 29.71 2.79 1.44
N GLY A 426 29.51 4.10 1.36
CA GLY A 426 28.79 4.74 0.25
C GLY A 426 27.26 4.76 0.43
N GLU A 427 26.54 4.85 -0.69
CA GLU A 427 25.08 5.00 -0.72
C GLU A 427 24.37 3.65 -0.83
N VAL A 428 24.08 3.08 0.34
CA VAL A 428 23.37 1.81 0.51
C VAL A 428 22.19 2.01 1.45
N SER A 429 21.08 1.34 1.15
CA SER A 429 19.85 1.35 1.95
C SER A 429 19.94 0.42 3.17
N SER A 430 19.01 0.53 4.13
CA SER A 430 18.95 -0.39 5.29
C SER A 430 18.53 -1.83 4.96
N TYR A 431 18.21 -2.09 3.70
CA TYR A 431 17.95 -3.41 3.14
C TYR A 431 19.10 -3.91 2.25
N GLY A 432 20.23 -3.18 2.17
CA GLY A 432 21.39 -3.58 1.38
C GLY A 432 21.31 -3.21 -0.11
N ILE A 433 20.31 -2.44 -0.52
CA ILE A 433 20.14 -1.97 -1.90
C ILE A 433 21.07 -0.79 -2.16
N THR A 434 21.76 -0.80 -3.30
CA THR A 434 22.59 0.33 -3.74
C THR A 434 21.77 1.36 -4.51
N ASN A 435 22.20 2.62 -4.54
CA ASN A 435 21.56 3.67 -5.35
C ASN A 435 21.72 3.48 -6.89
N GLY A 436 22.42 2.42 -7.33
CA GLY A 436 22.63 2.06 -8.74
C GLY A 436 23.54 2.99 -9.54
N THR A 437 24.21 3.98 -8.91
CA THR A 437 25.08 4.94 -9.63
C THR A 437 26.53 4.88 -9.16
N THR A 438 27.47 4.80 -10.11
CA THR A 438 28.92 4.79 -9.82
C THR A 438 29.56 6.20 -9.87
N LYS A 439 28.79 7.25 -10.19
CA LYS A 439 29.26 8.64 -10.29
C LYS A 439 28.17 9.60 -9.80
N ASN A 440 28.55 10.53 -8.91
CA ASN A 440 27.77 11.64 -8.33
C ASN A 440 26.28 11.57 -8.63
N SER A 441 25.51 11.00 -7.70
CA SER A 441 24.06 10.99 -7.76
C SER A 441 23.54 12.42 -7.93
N GLY A 442 22.56 12.59 -8.82
CA GLY A 442 21.67 13.74 -8.74
C GLY A 442 20.96 13.76 -7.38
N PRO A 443 20.16 14.81 -7.09
CA PRO A 443 19.49 14.94 -5.80
C PRO A 443 18.49 13.81 -5.48
N LEU A 444 18.15 12.98 -6.47
CA LEU A 444 17.18 11.90 -6.38
C LEU A 444 17.66 10.65 -7.14
N ALA A 445 17.76 9.52 -6.44
CA ALA A 445 17.91 8.20 -7.06
C ALA A 445 16.77 7.30 -6.61
N ILE A 446 16.21 6.53 -7.54
CA ILE A 446 15.02 5.70 -7.33
C ILE A 446 15.33 4.28 -7.74
N THR A 447 14.88 3.35 -6.90
CA THR A 447 15.09 1.92 -7.13
C THR A 447 13.73 1.23 -7.16
N LEU A 448 13.56 0.38 -8.18
CA LEU A 448 12.41 -0.50 -8.34
C LEU A 448 12.92 -1.94 -8.18
N GLN A 449 12.74 -2.54 -7.00
CA GLN A 449 13.34 -3.81 -6.60
C GLN A 449 12.38 -4.89 -6.10
N SER A 450 11.08 -4.69 -6.27
CA SER A 450 10.08 -5.59 -5.68
C SER A 450 9.83 -6.90 -6.44
N VAL A 451 10.64 -7.27 -7.44
CA VAL A 451 10.62 -8.62 -8.06
C VAL A 451 11.69 -9.50 -7.41
N SER A 452 11.29 -10.68 -6.92
CA SER A 452 12.20 -11.72 -6.44
C SER A 452 12.02 -13.02 -7.23
N ILE A 453 13.11 -13.71 -7.56
CA ILE A 453 13.10 -14.99 -8.29
C ILE A 453 13.34 -16.14 -7.30
N ASN A 454 12.53 -17.20 -7.42
CA ASN A 454 12.66 -18.43 -6.66
C ASN A 454 13.70 -19.35 -7.33
N LEU A 455 14.98 -19.24 -6.94
CA LEU A 455 16.01 -20.12 -7.48
C LEU A 455 15.74 -21.61 -7.15
N PRO A 456 15.32 -21.98 -5.93
CA PRO A 456 15.00 -23.37 -5.60
C PRO A 456 14.00 -24.02 -6.54
N ARG A 457 12.89 -23.32 -6.87
CA ARG A 457 11.90 -23.81 -7.84
C ARG A 457 12.53 -24.13 -9.19
N LEU A 458 13.39 -23.25 -9.71
CA LEU A 458 14.09 -23.47 -10.97
C LEU A 458 15.07 -24.65 -10.88
N ALA A 459 15.72 -24.84 -9.73
CA ALA A 459 16.61 -25.96 -9.49
C ALA A 459 15.85 -27.30 -9.45
N PHE A 460 14.69 -27.36 -8.78
CA PHE A 460 13.83 -28.56 -8.79
C PHE A 460 13.41 -28.95 -10.22
N GLU A 461 13.05 -27.96 -11.03
CA GLU A 461 12.59 -28.17 -12.41
C GLU A 461 13.73 -28.54 -13.38
N SER A 462 14.98 -28.41 -12.93
CA SER A 462 16.15 -28.72 -13.74
C SER A 462 16.57 -30.18 -13.75
N ASN A 463 15.97 -31.02 -12.90
CA ASN A 463 16.39 -32.41 -12.71
C ASN A 463 17.91 -32.55 -12.47
N LYS A 464 18.49 -31.62 -11.70
CA LYS A 464 19.93 -31.53 -11.37
C LYS A 464 20.85 -31.12 -12.52
N ASP A 465 20.32 -30.64 -13.64
CA ASP A 465 21.12 -30.07 -14.73
C ASP A 465 21.40 -28.57 -14.48
N GLU A 466 22.66 -28.26 -14.15
CA GLU A 466 23.14 -26.90 -13.90
C GLU A 466 22.98 -25.95 -15.10
N THR A 467 23.13 -26.47 -16.33
CA THR A 467 23.02 -25.67 -17.54
C THR A 467 21.56 -25.35 -17.84
N TYR A 468 20.67 -26.34 -17.68
CA TYR A 468 19.22 -26.13 -17.81
C TYR A 468 18.71 -25.16 -16.74
N PHE A 469 19.14 -25.30 -15.49
CA PHE A 469 18.81 -24.38 -14.39
C PHE A 469 19.12 -22.92 -14.76
N ARG A 470 20.35 -22.64 -15.21
CA ARG A 470 20.78 -21.30 -15.62
C ARG A 470 20.03 -20.79 -16.86
N ALA A 471 19.73 -21.66 -17.82
CA ALA A 471 18.93 -21.30 -18.99
C ALA A 471 17.51 -20.88 -18.58
N ARG A 472 16.89 -21.60 -17.64
CA ARG A 472 15.55 -21.28 -17.12
C ARG A 472 15.53 -19.96 -16.35
N LEU A 473 16.56 -19.70 -15.53
CA LEU A 473 16.75 -18.40 -14.89
C LEU A 473 16.78 -17.27 -15.92
N ALA A 474 17.59 -17.42 -16.98
CA ALA A 474 17.67 -16.43 -18.05
C ALA A 474 16.34 -16.23 -18.80
N LEU A 475 15.55 -17.30 -18.99
CA LEU A 475 14.24 -17.23 -19.64
C LEU A 475 13.20 -16.51 -18.77
N LEU A 476 13.19 -16.75 -17.46
CA LEU A 476 12.24 -16.11 -16.53
C LEU A 476 12.54 -14.62 -16.32
N MET A 477 13.81 -14.25 -16.29
CA MET A 477 14.23 -12.86 -16.05
C MET A 477 13.81 -11.89 -17.17
N LYS A 478 13.83 -12.32 -18.43
CA LYS A 478 13.54 -11.46 -19.59
C LYS A 478 12.13 -10.83 -19.56
N PRO A 479 11.03 -11.59 -19.40
CA PRO A 479 9.70 -11.01 -19.29
C PRO A 479 9.54 -10.21 -17.98
N ALA A 480 10.10 -10.68 -16.85
CA ALA A 480 10.08 -9.95 -15.59
C ALA A 480 10.66 -8.54 -15.71
N LEU A 481 11.85 -8.41 -16.31
CA LEU A 481 12.51 -7.12 -16.55
C LEU A 481 11.71 -6.22 -17.49
N SER A 482 11.04 -6.80 -18.49
CA SER A 482 10.18 -6.05 -19.41
C SER A 482 8.96 -5.48 -18.66
N SER A 483 8.36 -6.24 -17.74
CA SER A 483 7.29 -5.74 -16.86
C SER A 483 7.77 -4.68 -15.86
N MET A 484 9.01 -4.77 -15.37
CA MET A 484 9.59 -3.73 -14.52
C MET A 484 9.84 -2.41 -15.28
N ALA A 485 10.23 -2.48 -16.56
CA ALA A 485 10.33 -1.29 -17.41
C ALA A 485 8.96 -0.65 -17.67
N LEU A 486 7.91 -1.46 -17.86
CA LEU A 486 6.53 -0.96 -17.92
C LEU A 486 6.13 -0.27 -16.61
N ARG A 487 6.42 -0.89 -15.46
CA ARG A 487 6.19 -0.28 -14.14
C ARG A 487 6.86 1.09 -14.00
N LYS A 488 8.12 1.22 -14.43
CA LYS A 488 8.84 2.52 -14.42
C LYS A 488 8.06 3.59 -15.19
N LYS A 489 7.51 3.23 -16.36
CA LYS A 489 6.69 4.13 -17.17
C LYS A 489 5.38 4.50 -16.46
N ASP A 490 4.68 3.54 -15.87
CA ASP A 490 3.43 3.76 -15.13
C ASP A 490 3.62 4.73 -13.95
N ILE A 491 4.65 4.49 -13.12
CA ILE A 491 5.00 5.36 -11.99
C ILE A 491 5.32 6.78 -12.50
N SER A 492 6.07 6.90 -13.59
CA SER A 492 6.38 8.19 -14.20
C SER A 492 5.12 8.92 -14.67
N ASP A 493 4.19 8.22 -15.33
CA ASP A 493 2.95 8.81 -15.82
C ASP A 493 2.01 9.24 -14.69
N LEU A 494 1.87 8.43 -13.64
CA LEU A 494 1.06 8.76 -12.47
C LEU A 494 1.68 9.90 -11.65
N THR A 495 3.00 9.92 -11.50
CA THR A 495 3.74 11.02 -10.86
C THR A 495 3.49 12.33 -11.62
N ARG A 496 3.56 12.32 -12.95
CA ARG A 496 3.24 13.48 -13.80
C ARG A 496 1.80 13.97 -13.64
N ARG A 497 0.84 13.06 -13.40
CA ARG A 497 -0.57 13.39 -13.11
C ARG A 497 -0.80 13.86 -11.66
N GLY A 498 0.24 13.87 -10.83
CA GLY A 498 0.21 14.39 -9.46
C GLY A 498 -0.23 13.37 -8.41
N LEU A 499 -0.03 12.07 -8.64
CA LEU A 499 -0.21 11.03 -7.62
C LEU A 499 0.84 11.15 -6.51
N ASN A 500 2.09 11.41 -6.89
CA ASN A 500 3.26 11.53 -6.01
C ASN A 500 3.74 12.99 -6.02
N PRO A 501 3.10 13.92 -5.28
CA PRO A 501 3.36 15.35 -5.39
C PRO A 501 4.77 15.78 -4.97
N ILE A 502 5.38 15.16 -3.95
CA ILE A 502 6.76 15.50 -3.56
C ILE A 502 7.73 15.08 -4.66
N LEU A 503 7.62 13.84 -5.16
CA LEU A 503 8.40 13.38 -6.29
C LEU A 503 8.19 14.28 -7.51
N ALA A 504 6.94 14.58 -7.87
CA ALA A 504 6.62 15.35 -9.08
C ALA A 504 7.17 16.78 -9.08
N LYS A 505 7.10 17.50 -7.95
CA LYS A 505 7.35 18.94 -7.91
C LYS A 505 8.63 19.32 -7.16
N ASN A 506 8.88 18.71 -6.01
CA ASN A 506 10.02 19.04 -5.16
C ASN A 506 11.32 18.39 -5.63
N THR A 507 11.27 17.17 -6.19
CA THR A 507 12.50 16.45 -6.59
C THR A 507 12.88 16.62 -8.06
N GLN A 508 12.10 17.39 -8.84
CA GLN A 508 12.24 17.48 -10.31
C GLN A 508 12.39 16.10 -10.97
N TYR A 509 11.56 15.13 -10.53
CA TYR A 509 11.61 13.70 -10.91
C TYR A 509 11.90 13.46 -12.40
N MET A 510 11.30 14.23 -13.31
CA MET A 510 11.47 14.02 -14.75
C MET A 510 12.81 14.48 -15.33
N GLN A 511 13.59 15.31 -14.62
CA GLN A 511 14.78 15.99 -15.14
C GLN A 511 16.06 15.61 -14.41
N ARG A 512 15.96 15.21 -13.14
CA ARG A 512 17.12 14.99 -12.26
C ARG A 512 17.12 13.65 -11.52
N SER A 513 16.21 12.74 -11.85
CA SER A 513 16.17 11.41 -11.24
C SER A 513 16.96 10.38 -12.04
N SER A 514 17.58 9.45 -11.33
CA SER A 514 18.01 8.17 -11.88
C SER A 514 17.06 7.09 -11.40
N VAL A 515 16.69 6.16 -12.29
CA VAL A 515 15.84 5.01 -11.94
C VAL A 515 16.55 3.73 -12.33
N SER A 516 16.75 2.85 -11.36
CA SER A 516 17.35 1.52 -11.54
C SER A 516 16.33 0.41 -11.29
N LEU A 517 16.37 -0.62 -12.12
CA LEU A 517 15.57 -1.84 -11.97
C LEU A 517 16.43 -2.91 -11.31
N ILE A 518 15.98 -3.48 -10.21
CA ILE A 518 16.75 -4.50 -9.48
C ILE A 518 15.93 -5.78 -9.33
N VAL A 519 16.49 -6.91 -9.75
CA VAL A 519 15.88 -8.22 -9.50
C VAL A 519 16.57 -8.87 -8.31
N ASN A 520 15.77 -9.33 -7.35
CA ASN A 520 16.27 -10.03 -6.17
C ASN A 520 16.30 -11.55 -6.40
N LEU A 521 17.33 -12.22 -5.90
CA LEU A 521 17.47 -13.68 -5.94
C LEU A 521 17.30 -14.27 -4.53
N VAL A 522 16.56 -15.37 -4.43
CA VAL A 522 16.27 -16.06 -3.17
C VAL A 522 16.64 -17.54 -3.27
N GLY A 523 17.22 -18.11 -2.21
CA GLY A 523 17.47 -19.53 -2.08
C GLY A 523 18.65 -20.07 -2.89
N LEU A 524 19.69 -19.24 -3.07
CA LEU A 524 20.85 -19.61 -3.89
C LEU A 524 21.62 -20.82 -3.32
N LYS A 525 21.81 -20.86 -2.00
CA LYS A 525 22.52 -21.96 -1.33
C LYS A 525 21.77 -23.28 -1.49
N GLU A 526 20.47 -23.27 -1.23
CA GLU A 526 19.60 -24.44 -1.33
C GLU A 526 19.54 -24.96 -2.76
N SER A 527 19.49 -24.05 -3.74
CA SER A 527 19.51 -24.41 -5.16
C SER A 527 20.78 -25.18 -5.53
N VAL A 528 21.95 -24.65 -5.16
CA VAL A 528 23.24 -25.21 -5.59
C VAL A 528 23.63 -26.44 -4.78
N PHE A 529 23.57 -26.35 -3.45
CA PHE A 529 24.13 -27.39 -2.60
C PHE A 529 23.14 -28.53 -2.33
N ASN A 530 21.87 -28.21 -2.12
CA ASN A 530 20.89 -29.21 -1.67
C ASN A 530 20.13 -29.84 -2.85
N ILE A 531 19.65 -29.01 -3.78
CA ILE A 531 18.79 -29.47 -4.88
C ILE A 531 19.60 -30.00 -6.06
N LEU A 532 20.55 -29.21 -6.59
CA LEU A 532 21.46 -29.66 -7.64
C LEU A 532 22.46 -30.72 -7.13
N GLY A 533 22.80 -30.68 -5.84
CA GLY A 533 23.63 -31.69 -5.18
C GLY A 533 25.14 -31.43 -5.25
N PHE A 534 25.57 -30.20 -5.48
CA PHE A 534 26.99 -29.82 -5.38
C PHE A 534 27.42 -29.75 -3.90
N GLN A 535 28.68 -30.02 -3.62
CA GLN A 535 29.21 -29.88 -2.26
C GLN A 535 29.51 -28.41 -1.94
N ASP A 536 29.32 -27.98 -0.68
CA ASP A 536 29.76 -26.67 -0.20
C ASP A 536 31.29 -26.66 -0.01
N ASN A 537 31.98 -26.69 -1.13
CA ASN A 537 33.42 -26.58 -1.26
C ASN A 537 33.75 -25.57 -2.36
N LYS A 538 35.04 -25.42 -2.69
CA LYS A 538 35.48 -24.49 -3.73
C LYS A 538 34.76 -24.70 -5.08
N GLU A 539 34.60 -25.94 -5.52
CA GLU A 539 33.96 -26.25 -6.82
C GLU A 539 32.47 -25.91 -6.82
N GLY A 540 31.73 -26.30 -5.78
CA GLY A 540 30.31 -25.95 -5.66
C GLY A 540 30.08 -24.44 -5.53
N ARG A 541 30.99 -23.73 -4.87
CA ARG A 541 30.95 -22.25 -4.80
C ARG A 541 31.28 -21.59 -6.12
N ASP A 542 32.15 -22.18 -6.93
CA ASP A 542 32.37 -21.70 -8.29
C ASP A 542 31.09 -21.83 -9.14
N ILE A 543 30.30 -22.90 -8.96
CA ILE A 543 28.95 -23.02 -9.55
C ILE A 543 28.01 -21.93 -9.02
N LEU A 544 27.98 -21.69 -7.71
CA LEU A 544 27.17 -20.63 -7.10
C LEU A 544 27.48 -19.25 -7.72
N ASN A 545 28.76 -18.93 -7.87
CA ASN A 545 29.20 -17.68 -8.49
C ASN A 545 28.79 -17.61 -9.97
N LYS A 546 28.92 -18.70 -10.72
CA LYS A 546 28.51 -18.78 -12.14
C LYS A 546 27.01 -18.56 -12.36
N VAL A 547 26.17 -18.96 -11.40
CA VAL A 547 24.72 -18.68 -11.42
C VAL A 547 24.46 -17.18 -11.30
N ILE A 548 25.13 -16.51 -10.37
CA ILE A 548 25.02 -15.05 -10.19
C ILE A 548 25.54 -14.31 -11.43
N GLU A 549 26.72 -14.70 -11.95
CA GLU A 549 27.29 -14.13 -13.17
C GLU A 549 26.31 -14.24 -14.34
N THR A 550 25.65 -15.39 -14.49
CA THR A 550 24.62 -15.56 -15.52
C THR A 550 23.44 -14.61 -15.33
N ALA A 551 22.97 -14.40 -14.10
CA ALA A 551 21.90 -13.44 -13.81
C ALA A 551 22.35 -12.01 -14.14
N VAL A 552 23.56 -11.62 -13.76
CA VAL A 552 24.15 -10.30 -14.02
C VAL A 552 24.32 -10.05 -15.52
N ASP A 553 24.75 -11.05 -16.28
CA ASP A 553 24.89 -10.97 -17.73
C ASP A 553 23.53 -10.78 -18.42
N VAL A 554 22.51 -11.54 -17.99
CA VAL A 554 21.13 -11.40 -18.50
C VAL A 554 20.58 -10.01 -18.20
N ALA A 555 20.73 -9.55 -16.95
CA ALA A 555 20.35 -8.20 -16.54
C ALA A 555 21.05 -7.13 -17.37
N THR A 556 22.37 -7.23 -17.54
CA THR A 556 23.17 -6.25 -18.30
C THR A 556 22.75 -6.21 -19.77
N LYS A 557 22.55 -7.37 -20.39
CA LYS A 557 22.11 -7.47 -21.79
C LYS A 557 20.71 -6.89 -21.97
N LYS A 558 19.78 -7.25 -21.09
CA LYS A 558 18.39 -6.77 -21.17
C LYS A 558 18.27 -5.29 -20.81
N GLY A 559 19.07 -4.80 -19.86
CA GLY A 559 19.16 -3.37 -19.53
C GLY A 559 19.60 -2.52 -20.71
N LYS A 560 20.61 -2.98 -21.47
CA LYS A 560 21.02 -2.31 -22.73
C LYS A 560 19.91 -2.29 -23.77
N GLU A 561 19.12 -3.36 -23.88
CA GLU A 561 17.97 -3.44 -24.80
C GLU A 561 16.84 -2.48 -24.40
N LEU A 562 16.56 -2.38 -23.09
CA LEU A 562 15.52 -1.51 -22.55
C LEU A 562 15.95 -0.03 -22.47
N GLY A 563 17.25 0.26 -22.48
CA GLY A 563 17.80 1.58 -22.20
C GLY A 563 17.75 1.94 -20.71
N ASP A 564 17.72 0.94 -19.83
CA ASP A 564 17.57 1.08 -18.39
C ASP A 564 18.76 0.49 -17.63
N THR A 565 19.10 1.07 -16.47
CA THR A 565 20.04 0.45 -15.53
C THR A 565 19.36 -0.73 -14.86
N VAL A 566 19.91 -1.93 -15.07
CA VAL A 566 19.39 -3.18 -14.48
C VAL A 566 20.49 -3.83 -13.65
N ALA A 567 20.14 -4.27 -12.45
CA ALA A 567 21.05 -4.87 -11.50
C ALA A 567 20.45 -6.09 -10.78
N ILE A 568 21.31 -6.88 -10.13
CA ILE A 568 20.93 -8.08 -9.38
C ILE A 568 21.28 -7.88 -7.91
N SER A 569 20.37 -8.31 -7.04
CA SER A 569 20.54 -8.25 -5.60
C SER A 569 20.24 -9.57 -4.90
N MET A 570 20.73 -9.69 -3.67
CA MET A 570 20.31 -10.71 -2.71
C MET A 570 19.97 -10.02 -1.39
N ILE A 571 18.69 -9.76 -1.18
CA ILE A 571 18.14 -9.03 -0.04
C ILE A 571 16.96 -9.79 0.59
N GLU A 572 16.59 -9.39 1.81
CA GLU A 572 15.42 -9.91 2.50
C GLU A 572 14.11 -9.55 1.77
N THR A 573 13.21 -10.52 1.66
CA THR A 573 11.88 -10.36 1.06
C THR A 573 10.84 -11.26 1.73
N GLU A 574 9.59 -10.83 1.75
CA GLU A 574 8.47 -11.67 2.21
C GLU A 574 8.19 -12.85 1.28
N GLY A 575 8.73 -12.84 0.06
CA GLY A 575 8.58 -13.92 -0.92
C GLY A 575 9.22 -15.25 -0.50
N SER A 576 10.22 -15.27 0.38
CA SER A 576 10.95 -16.52 0.70
C SER A 576 10.07 -17.56 1.39
N SER A 577 9.33 -17.19 2.44
CA SER A 577 8.41 -18.13 3.09
C SER A 577 7.30 -18.59 2.13
N ARG A 578 6.84 -17.70 1.25
CA ARG A 578 5.85 -18.05 0.21
C ARG A 578 6.41 -19.10 -0.76
N PHE A 579 7.65 -18.92 -1.21
CA PHE A 579 8.34 -19.88 -2.07
C PHE A 579 8.46 -21.24 -1.38
N ALA A 580 8.97 -21.28 -0.15
CA ALA A 580 9.10 -22.54 0.61
C ALA A 580 7.76 -23.29 0.73
N ASN A 581 6.67 -22.57 1.02
CA ASN A 581 5.34 -23.16 1.14
C ASN A 581 4.83 -23.75 -0.20
N LEU A 582 4.85 -22.97 -1.28
CA LEU A 582 4.38 -23.43 -2.60
C LEU A 582 5.25 -24.57 -3.15
N ASP A 583 6.54 -24.55 -2.86
CA ASP A 583 7.47 -25.61 -3.25
C ASP A 583 7.20 -26.89 -2.47
N GLY A 584 6.93 -26.78 -1.17
CA GLY A 584 6.52 -27.91 -0.32
C GLY A 584 5.20 -28.54 -0.76
N GLU A 585 4.25 -27.76 -1.26
CA GLU A 585 3.00 -28.27 -1.84
C GLU A 585 3.22 -29.01 -3.17
N LYS A 586 4.10 -28.48 -4.04
CA LYS A 586 4.36 -29.04 -5.38
C LYS A 586 5.30 -30.26 -5.37
N TYR A 587 6.37 -30.22 -4.58
CA TYR A 587 7.45 -31.23 -4.58
C TYR A 587 7.49 -32.11 -3.32
N GLY A 588 6.55 -31.89 -2.40
CA GLY A 588 6.45 -32.58 -1.12
C GLY A 588 7.23 -31.88 -0.01
N LYS A 589 6.59 -31.73 1.15
CA LYS A 589 7.12 -30.99 2.32
C LYS A 589 8.50 -31.48 2.75
N ASN A 590 8.73 -32.80 2.75
CA ASN A 590 10.02 -33.37 3.17
C ASN A 590 11.16 -32.97 2.21
N SER A 591 10.93 -32.96 0.90
CA SER A 591 11.94 -32.56 -0.09
C SER A 591 12.33 -31.08 0.05
N ALA A 592 11.33 -30.21 0.26
CA ALA A 592 11.54 -28.78 0.43
C ALA A 592 12.20 -28.47 1.79
N LEU A 593 11.66 -29.01 2.90
CA LEU A 593 12.19 -28.78 4.26
C LEU A 593 13.59 -29.35 4.45
N ASN A 594 13.90 -30.53 3.91
CA ASN A 594 15.26 -31.09 3.98
C ASN A 594 16.28 -30.27 3.19
N SER A 595 15.82 -29.37 2.32
CA SER A 595 16.68 -28.50 1.55
C SER A 595 16.95 -27.16 2.23
N MET A 596 16.43 -26.88 3.45
CA MET A 596 16.57 -25.59 4.13
C MET A 596 16.79 -25.74 5.64
N ASP A 597 17.55 -24.82 6.24
CA ASP A 597 17.84 -24.82 7.69
C ASP A 597 16.71 -24.16 8.53
N SER A 598 15.71 -23.56 7.87
CA SER A 598 14.60 -22.84 8.50
C SER A 598 13.31 -23.00 7.68
N ASP A 599 12.17 -22.49 8.16
CA ASP A 599 10.88 -22.48 7.44
C ASP A 599 10.86 -21.55 6.19
N SER A 600 12.02 -21.05 5.77
CA SER A 600 12.19 -20.17 4.63
C SER A 600 13.54 -20.39 3.96
N TYR A 601 13.61 -20.12 2.66
CA TYR A 601 14.87 -20.15 1.92
C TYR A 601 15.81 -19.01 2.32
N SER A 602 17.12 -19.28 2.20
CA SER A 602 18.18 -18.31 2.49
C SER A 602 18.05 -17.02 1.70
N GLN A 603 18.38 -15.91 2.39
CA GLN A 603 18.37 -14.54 1.88
C GLN A 603 19.65 -13.84 2.32
N GLY A 604 20.40 -13.27 1.37
CA GLY A 604 21.65 -12.57 1.66
C GLY A 604 22.69 -13.46 2.36
N ILE A 605 23.47 -12.87 3.27
CA ILE A 605 24.45 -13.56 4.11
C ILE A 605 24.18 -13.25 5.58
N VAL A 606 24.30 -14.26 6.43
CA VAL A 606 24.18 -14.10 7.89
C VAL A 606 25.53 -14.39 8.53
N LEU A 607 25.97 -13.49 9.41
CA LEU A 607 27.16 -13.61 10.26
C LEU A 607 26.70 -13.63 11.72
N ASN A 608 27.26 -14.52 12.54
CA ASN A 608 26.97 -14.57 13.97
C ASN A 608 27.94 -13.65 14.74
N ALA A 609 27.39 -12.78 15.58
CA ALA A 609 28.20 -11.84 16.39
C ALA A 609 29.10 -12.57 17.39
N SER A 610 28.69 -13.74 17.90
CA SER A 610 29.49 -14.56 18.81
C SER A 610 30.77 -15.11 18.16
N GLU A 611 30.76 -15.34 16.85
CA GLU A 611 31.88 -15.94 16.10
C GLU A 611 32.75 -14.90 15.39
N ILE A 612 32.24 -13.67 15.23
CA ILE A 612 32.89 -12.66 14.38
C ILE A 612 34.29 -12.25 14.87
N GLY A 613 34.56 -12.42 16.15
CA GLY A 613 35.88 -12.16 16.75
C GLY A 613 36.98 -13.04 16.17
N ASP A 614 36.64 -14.26 15.75
CA ASP A 614 37.59 -15.26 15.20
C ASP A 614 37.74 -15.11 13.68
N TYR A 615 36.94 -14.25 13.07
CA TYR A 615 36.94 -14.08 11.62
C TYR A 615 38.05 -13.13 11.16
N THR A 616 38.60 -13.47 10.00
CA THR A 616 39.57 -12.67 9.24
C THR A 616 39.05 -12.46 7.82
N SER A 617 39.71 -11.62 7.04
CA SER A 617 39.39 -11.45 5.61
C SER A 617 39.54 -12.72 4.77
N LYS A 618 40.27 -13.72 5.29
CA LYS A 618 40.45 -15.03 4.67
C LYS A 618 39.47 -16.09 5.17
N THR A 619 38.73 -15.82 6.25
CA THR A 619 37.69 -16.72 6.73
C THR A 619 36.69 -16.91 5.61
N GLU A 620 36.35 -18.17 5.35
CA GLU A 620 35.69 -18.59 4.13
C GLU A 620 34.35 -17.85 3.89
N ILE A 621 33.53 -17.66 4.94
CA ILE A 621 32.27 -16.88 4.86
C ILE A 621 32.49 -15.41 4.52
N ILE A 622 33.57 -14.79 5.04
CA ILE A 622 33.91 -13.38 4.78
C ILE A 622 34.46 -13.22 3.36
N SER A 623 35.31 -14.16 2.91
CA SER A 623 35.83 -14.17 1.54
C SER A 623 34.69 -14.29 0.53
N GLU A 624 33.76 -15.21 0.75
CA GLU A 624 32.57 -15.37 -0.10
C GLU A 624 31.68 -14.12 -0.05
N CYS A 625 31.43 -13.57 1.14
CA CYS A 625 30.67 -12.33 1.31
C CYS A 625 31.24 -11.17 0.48
N ASN A 626 32.56 -10.96 0.55
CA ASN A 626 33.22 -9.91 -0.20
C ASN A 626 33.25 -10.18 -1.71
N LYS A 627 33.25 -11.45 -2.14
CA LYS A 627 33.13 -11.83 -3.55
C LYS A 627 31.71 -11.56 -4.06
N LEU A 628 30.68 -12.01 -3.34
CA LEU A 628 29.28 -11.79 -3.69
C LEU A 628 28.91 -10.31 -3.72
N SER A 629 29.40 -9.52 -2.76
CA SER A 629 29.18 -8.06 -2.74
C SER A 629 29.73 -7.35 -3.98
N LYS A 630 30.75 -7.91 -4.65
CA LYS A 630 31.30 -7.37 -5.90
C LYS A 630 30.55 -7.84 -7.14
N LEU A 631 30.06 -9.08 -7.14
CA LEU A 631 29.29 -9.64 -8.25
C LEU A 631 27.88 -9.04 -8.32
N LEU A 632 27.22 -8.88 -7.16
CA LEU A 632 25.87 -8.34 -7.04
C LEU A 632 25.88 -6.82 -7.15
N ASN A 633 25.73 -6.32 -8.37
CA ASN A 633 25.74 -4.89 -8.67
C ASN A 633 24.49 -4.11 -8.20
N GLY A 634 23.46 -4.80 -7.67
CA GLY A 634 22.23 -4.20 -7.16
C GLY A 634 22.17 -4.13 -5.63
N GLY A 635 22.95 -4.95 -4.93
CA GLY A 635 23.00 -4.96 -3.48
C GLY A 635 23.07 -6.35 -2.86
N LEU A 636 23.71 -6.45 -1.70
CA LEU A 636 23.77 -7.65 -0.88
C LEU A 636 23.45 -7.26 0.55
N LEU A 637 22.44 -7.91 1.15
CA LEU A 637 22.21 -7.77 2.57
C LEU A 637 23.12 -8.74 3.33
N VAL A 638 23.99 -8.17 4.17
CA VAL A 638 24.76 -8.92 5.18
C VAL A 638 24.15 -8.63 6.53
N ARG A 639 23.63 -9.64 7.21
CA ARG A 639 23.05 -9.55 8.54
C ARG A 639 24.08 -9.98 9.58
N LEU A 640 24.23 -9.19 10.63
CA LEU A 640 25.02 -9.53 11.80
C LEU A 640 24.05 -9.89 12.94
N ASP A 641 23.85 -11.17 13.17
CA ASP A 641 22.95 -11.67 14.20
C ASP A 641 23.58 -11.52 15.57
N ILE A 642 22.95 -10.68 16.39
CA ILE A 642 23.36 -10.40 17.75
C ILE A 642 22.58 -11.31 18.69
N ASP A 643 23.30 -12.02 19.54
CA ASP A 643 22.71 -12.87 20.57
C ASP A 643 21.78 -12.07 21.49
N GLN A 644 20.68 -12.69 21.90
CA GLN A 644 19.67 -12.04 22.75
C GLN A 644 20.27 -11.50 24.06
N ASN A 645 21.24 -12.22 24.62
CA ASN A 645 21.90 -11.89 25.89
C ASN A 645 23.16 -11.02 25.71
N ALA A 646 23.50 -10.61 24.48
CA ALA A 646 24.68 -9.78 24.22
C ALA A 646 24.58 -8.45 24.96
N THR A 647 25.63 -8.12 25.70
CA THR A 647 25.78 -6.83 26.38
C THR A 647 26.07 -5.72 25.36
N GLN A 648 25.91 -4.46 25.79
CA GLN A 648 26.30 -3.32 24.95
C GLN A 648 27.77 -3.38 24.51
N ALA A 649 28.67 -3.87 25.38
CA ALA A 649 30.09 -4.03 25.05
C ALA A 649 30.32 -5.12 23.98
N ASP A 650 29.58 -6.22 24.03
CA ASP A 650 29.64 -7.30 23.04
C ASP A 650 29.15 -6.81 21.67
N ILE A 651 28.04 -6.06 21.65
CA ILE A 651 27.49 -5.44 20.45
C ILE A 651 28.52 -4.50 19.83
N LYS A 652 29.09 -3.60 20.65
CA LYS A 652 30.12 -2.64 20.21
C LYS A 652 31.31 -3.34 19.56
N LYS A 653 31.88 -4.35 20.22
CA LYS A 653 33.01 -5.13 19.69
C LYS A 653 32.65 -5.80 18.36
N SER A 654 31.44 -6.34 18.26
CA SER A 654 30.95 -7.04 17.07
C SER A 654 30.77 -6.11 15.88
N ILE A 655 30.20 -4.91 16.07
CA ILE A 655 30.02 -3.93 14.98
C ILE A 655 31.34 -3.35 14.50
N GLU A 656 32.29 -3.09 15.41
CA GLU A 656 33.63 -2.63 15.05
C GLU A 656 34.35 -3.70 14.22
N LYS A 657 34.27 -4.96 14.65
CA LYS A 657 34.89 -6.08 13.92
C LYS A 657 34.25 -6.32 12.56
N ALA A 658 32.92 -6.26 12.45
CA ALA A 658 32.21 -6.42 11.19
C ALA A 658 32.58 -5.33 10.17
N ALA A 659 32.80 -4.08 10.63
CA ALA A 659 33.21 -2.97 9.78
C ALA A 659 34.63 -3.11 9.20
N GLU A 660 35.51 -3.86 9.87
CA GLU A 660 36.83 -4.21 9.33
C GLU A 660 36.75 -5.27 8.22
N LEU A 661 35.77 -6.18 8.32
CA LEU A 661 35.68 -7.38 7.50
C LEU A 661 34.80 -7.23 6.26
N THR A 662 33.82 -6.32 6.30
CA THR A 662 32.77 -6.17 5.28
C THR A 662 32.55 -4.71 4.89
N SER A 663 32.05 -4.48 3.67
CA SER A 663 31.69 -3.14 3.16
C SER A 663 30.34 -2.64 3.68
N SER A 664 29.44 -3.54 4.05
CA SER A 664 28.11 -3.20 4.53
C SER A 664 27.52 -4.34 5.35
N PHE A 665 26.87 -4.02 6.47
CA PHE A 665 26.20 -5.00 7.33
C PHE A 665 25.11 -4.35 8.19
N LYS A 666 24.10 -5.15 8.53
CA LYS A 666 22.98 -4.77 9.38
C LYS A 666 22.98 -5.60 10.66
N PRO A 667 23.29 -5.01 11.83
CA PRO A 667 23.12 -5.69 13.10
C PRO A 667 21.64 -5.94 13.39
N VAL A 668 21.31 -7.16 13.82
CA VAL A 668 19.95 -7.57 14.15
C VAL A 668 19.94 -8.21 15.52
N LYS A 669 19.24 -7.59 16.46
CA LYS A 669 18.99 -8.09 17.81
C LYS A 669 17.49 -8.24 18.03
N LYS A 670 17.06 -9.37 18.59
CA LYS A 670 15.68 -9.55 19.06
C LYS A 670 15.51 -8.84 20.41
N VAL A 671 14.52 -7.96 20.49
CA VAL A 671 14.19 -7.19 21.69
C VAL A 671 12.71 -7.41 22.00
N ALA A 672 12.41 -7.86 23.22
CA ALA A 672 11.04 -8.10 23.66
C ALA A 672 10.29 -6.77 23.81
N LEU A 673 9.06 -6.73 23.31
CA LEU A 673 8.20 -5.55 23.37
C LEU A 673 6.85 -5.89 24.00
N CYS A 674 6.37 -5.08 24.93
CA CYS A 674 5.00 -5.20 25.42
C CYS A 674 4.05 -4.62 24.37
N GLY A 675 3.17 -5.45 23.80
CA GLY A 675 2.20 -5.01 22.80
C GLY A 675 1.10 -4.11 23.36
N GLU A 676 0.89 -4.11 24.68
CA GLU A 676 -0.12 -3.26 25.35
C GLU A 676 0.39 -1.85 25.64
N CYS A 677 1.53 -1.72 26.33
CA CYS A 677 2.03 -0.42 26.79
C CYS A 677 3.32 0.04 26.10
N GLY A 678 3.84 -0.74 25.15
CA GLY A 678 5.03 -0.40 24.36
C GLY A 678 6.36 -0.48 25.10
N PHE A 679 6.39 -1.07 26.29
CA PHE A 679 7.61 -1.13 27.12
C PHE A 679 8.64 -2.12 26.55
N LYS A 680 9.92 -1.72 26.52
CA LYS A 680 11.04 -2.50 25.95
C LYS A 680 12.41 -2.22 26.58
N ASP A 681 12.47 -1.50 27.70
CA ASP A 681 13.74 -0.97 28.23
C ASP A 681 14.61 -2.03 28.91
N GLU A 682 14.01 -3.13 29.35
CA GLU A 682 14.70 -4.28 29.94
C GLU A 682 14.20 -5.58 29.32
N PRO A 683 15.01 -6.66 29.33
CA PRO A 683 14.58 -7.97 28.85
C PRO A 683 13.46 -8.55 29.72
N PHE A 684 12.40 -9.06 29.10
CA PHE A 684 11.35 -9.86 29.75
C PHE A 684 10.83 -10.90 28.76
N VAL A 685 10.22 -11.97 29.29
CA VAL A 685 9.75 -13.12 28.49
C VAL A 685 8.24 -13.22 28.55
N ASP A 686 7.66 -13.45 29.73
CA ASP A 686 6.25 -13.84 29.84
C ASP A 686 5.29 -12.67 30.09
N LYS A 687 5.75 -11.67 30.85
CA LYS A 687 4.90 -10.55 31.28
C LYS A 687 5.67 -9.25 31.26
N CYS A 688 5.00 -8.20 30.80
CA CYS A 688 5.55 -6.86 30.86
C CYS A 688 5.78 -6.46 32.33
N PRO A 689 7.00 -6.03 32.71
CA PRO A 689 7.30 -5.63 34.07
C PRO A 689 6.53 -4.38 34.49
N LYS A 690 6.18 -3.50 33.53
CA LYS A 690 5.45 -2.25 33.72
C LYS A 690 3.94 -2.43 33.86
N CYS A 691 3.25 -3.03 32.88
CA CYS A 691 1.79 -3.15 32.88
C CYS A 691 1.25 -4.55 33.22
N LYS A 692 2.12 -5.55 33.43
CA LYS A 692 1.78 -6.96 33.71
C LYS A 692 1.01 -7.69 32.60
N SER A 693 0.81 -7.09 31.44
CA SER A 693 0.26 -7.76 30.25
C SER A 693 1.14 -8.94 29.84
N SER A 694 0.50 -10.03 29.42
CA SER A 694 1.15 -11.20 28.80
C SER A 694 1.29 -11.06 27.29
N TYR A 695 0.83 -9.95 26.69
CA TYR A 695 0.98 -9.69 25.27
C TYR A 695 2.39 -9.16 24.97
N VAL A 696 3.30 -10.07 24.60
CA VAL A 696 4.69 -9.78 24.26
C VAL A 696 4.92 -10.05 22.77
N ILE A 697 5.55 -9.11 22.08
CA ILE A 697 5.89 -9.10 20.66
C ILE A 697 7.40 -9.24 20.48
#